data_AF-A0A5N7BTG2-F1
#
_entry.id   AF-A0A5N7BTG2-F1
#
_cell.length_a   1.000
_cell.length_b   1.000
_cell.length_c   1.000
_cell.angle_alpha   90.00
_cell.angle_beta   90.00
_cell.angle_gamma   90.00
#
_symmetry.space_group_name_H-M   'P 1'
#
loop_
_entity.id
_entity.type
_entity.pdbx_description
1 polymer ?
#
loop_
_entity_poly.entity_id
_entity_poly.type
_entity_poly.pdbx_seq_one_letter_code
_entity_poly.pdbx_strand_id
1 'polypeptide(L)'
;MVQQDAGDVARLVQSLEAASKRGKAKDKKSFTCKKSTFAVAGSDNISVDSWKFMDWDYKRSDLPTYARGLFTSRRKDGTPEICVRGYDKFFNVDEVNDTKWRNIENNTRGPYELSVKENGCIIFFTGLEDDTLLVCSKHSTGIRNDAEISHAQAGEHWIERHVSAVGKSVKELARELRRMNATAVGELCDDSFEEHVLAYNESAAGIYLHGINYNMPEFMTCPGSEVHAFADKWGFKKAKFVEYDDIDSVKRFLEGCAESGTWDGRETEGFVIRCQKNERGKGPFQDWFFKYKFEEPYLMYRQWRECTKAVIAGKVPNIKKHKNITEEYLKYARRQLAQNPQLAKDYQHNHGIIAMREGFLQERGLKGSEIIAMESEGEYEVKDDVILVPIASLGCGKTTVALALAKLFGWGHVQNDNIPKQKNKPKKFALDITNLLGIHPVVIADRNNHMRRERQQLMDDIFPVIPKAKFVALQYVHEPKGQMLPDIREVTRRRVLDRGDNHQTIRAGSKNPDEIIGIMEGFLNRFEGVDTDREPDKSFHEVIDLDVSADSRENLETVVTALHKRYPQVVKEVPTPQELDAALDWAMSDYQVEVDLSHQYGGKPQKDKNMKGPQSTPTPVPTPETLAKGIEYFCISLPAAEVSDLLQSLFPPSTAPEKARLYRQLVNSRRIQPTFHVTLIHRAVKKDCPDIWDAYTQQYIQKMKEKPESDPTVTPALAPARVRLERLLWDDRLMTFVARIMPPEDQEQAGWACVNDIPHVTVGTVSPQVKPKESNDLLQRWHQVGSGGETGIWEADIPGVKVVSGTVGLVMSRK
;
A
#
# COMPACT_ATOMS: atom_id res chain seq x y z
N MET A 1 -18.37 -25.63 -29.58
CA MET A 1 -17.25 -25.55 -28.62
C MET A 1 -16.80 -24.11 -28.57
N VAL A 2 -16.51 -23.58 -27.38
CA VAL A 2 -16.04 -22.20 -27.21
C VAL A 2 -14.63 -22.08 -27.79
N GLN A 3 -14.39 -21.15 -28.70
CA GLN A 3 -13.10 -20.95 -29.38
C GLN A 3 -12.58 -19.55 -29.10
N GLN A 4 -11.26 -19.40 -29.06
CA GLN A 4 -10.60 -18.10 -28.89
C GLN A 4 -10.70 -17.29 -30.18
N ASP A 5 -11.06 -16.02 -30.08
CA ASP A 5 -10.86 -15.04 -31.15
C ASP A 5 -9.44 -14.46 -31.04
N ALA A 6 -8.63 -14.67 -32.08
CA ALA A 6 -7.23 -14.22 -32.07
C ALA A 6 -7.09 -12.70 -31.95
N GLY A 7 -8.07 -11.93 -32.45
CA GLY A 7 -8.08 -10.47 -32.35
C GLY A 7 -8.35 -9.99 -30.93
N ASP A 8 -9.31 -10.60 -30.24
CA ASP A 8 -9.59 -10.31 -28.82
C ASP A 8 -8.40 -10.66 -27.92
N VAL A 9 -7.81 -11.83 -28.12
CA VAL A 9 -6.62 -12.25 -27.35
C VAL A 9 -5.44 -11.32 -27.62
N ALA A 10 -5.22 -10.91 -28.89
CA ALA A 10 -4.18 -9.95 -29.23
C ALA A 10 -4.39 -8.60 -28.53
N ARG A 11 -5.63 -8.08 -28.48
CA ARG A 11 -5.98 -6.84 -27.76
C ARG A 11 -5.75 -6.95 -26.26
N LEU A 12 -6.12 -8.08 -25.67
CA LEU A 12 -5.88 -8.36 -24.25
C LEU A 12 -4.37 -8.35 -23.96
N VAL A 13 -3.58 -9.12 -24.71
CA VAL A 13 -2.12 -9.19 -24.53
C VAL A 13 -1.48 -7.83 -24.73
N GLN A 14 -1.90 -7.05 -25.74
CA GLN A 14 -1.38 -5.68 -25.95
C GLN A 14 -1.68 -4.76 -24.76
N SER A 15 -2.88 -4.84 -24.19
CA SER A 15 -3.27 -4.08 -23.00
C SER A 15 -2.42 -4.45 -21.78
N LEU A 16 -2.18 -5.74 -21.59
CA LEU A 16 -1.35 -6.26 -20.49
C LEU A 16 0.13 -5.89 -20.67
N GLU A 17 0.68 -6.03 -21.88
CA GLU A 17 2.03 -5.59 -22.25
C GLU A 17 2.21 -4.10 -21.96
N ALA A 18 1.25 -3.28 -22.40
CA ALA A 18 1.23 -1.86 -22.11
C ALA A 18 1.23 -1.62 -20.59
N ALA A 19 0.40 -2.30 -19.81
CA ALA A 19 0.33 -2.15 -18.36
C ALA A 19 1.60 -2.65 -17.61
N SER A 20 2.39 -3.54 -18.20
CA SER A 20 3.62 -4.08 -17.59
C SER A 20 4.85 -3.18 -17.74
N LYS A 21 4.90 -2.34 -18.79
CA LYS A 21 6.03 -1.43 -19.06
C LYS A 21 6.02 -0.24 -18.11
N ARG A 22 6.91 -0.25 -17.10
CA ARG A 22 7.19 0.89 -16.20
C ARG A 22 8.08 1.92 -16.90
N GLY A 23 7.48 2.88 -17.59
CA GLY A 23 8.18 4.06 -18.13
C GLY A 23 7.43 4.82 -19.23
N LYS A 24 7.34 6.15 -19.10
CA LYS A 24 7.05 7.18 -20.12
C LYS A 24 6.04 6.82 -21.24
N ALA A 25 4.80 6.46 -20.90
CA ALA A 25 3.69 6.72 -21.82
C ALA A 25 3.08 8.07 -21.44
N LYS A 26 2.87 8.96 -22.41
CA LYS A 26 2.28 10.30 -22.24
C LYS A 26 0.81 10.28 -21.80
N ASP A 27 0.18 9.11 -21.77
CA ASP A 27 -1.18 8.92 -21.29
C ASP A 27 -1.17 8.26 -19.91
N LYS A 28 -1.91 8.86 -18.97
CA LYS A 28 -2.15 8.33 -17.62
C LYS A 28 -2.69 6.89 -17.72
N LYS A 29 -1.83 5.88 -17.58
CA LYS A 29 -2.29 4.48 -17.46
C LYS A 29 -3.13 4.33 -16.20
N SER A 30 -4.29 3.68 -16.31
CA SER A 30 -5.25 3.56 -15.22
C SER A 30 -4.94 2.41 -14.25
N PHE A 31 -4.24 1.35 -14.71
CA PHE A 31 -3.80 0.19 -13.89
C PHE A 31 -2.38 -0.29 -14.23
N THR A 32 -1.81 -1.18 -13.40
CA THR A 32 -0.49 -1.82 -13.64
C THR A 32 -0.54 -3.33 -13.44
N CYS A 33 0.28 -4.10 -14.16
CA CYS A 33 0.45 -5.53 -13.90
C CYS A 33 1.93 -5.95 -13.99
N LYS A 34 2.27 -7.11 -13.42
CA LYS A 34 3.59 -7.74 -13.54
C LYS A 34 3.51 -8.88 -14.56
N LYS A 35 4.43 -8.86 -15.52
CA LYS A 35 4.70 -9.95 -16.46
C LYS A 35 5.83 -10.83 -15.94
N SER A 36 5.73 -12.15 -16.09
CA SER A 36 6.84 -13.09 -15.84
C SER A 36 6.76 -14.23 -16.85
N THR A 37 7.84 -14.44 -17.61
CA THR A 37 7.91 -15.45 -18.68
C THR A 37 8.57 -16.72 -18.17
N PHE A 38 7.99 -17.87 -18.51
CA PHE A 38 8.46 -19.20 -18.11
C PHE A 38 8.60 -20.08 -19.35
N ALA A 39 9.72 -20.79 -19.47
CA ALA A 39 9.84 -21.88 -20.44
C ALA A 39 9.07 -23.11 -19.93
N VAL A 40 8.33 -23.78 -20.80
CA VAL A 40 7.57 -24.98 -20.44
C VAL A 40 8.45 -26.22 -20.65
N ALA A 41 8.83 -26.88 -19.56
CA ALA A 41 9.63 -28.10 -19.61
C ALA A 41 8.87 -29.22 -20.36
N GLY A 42 9.59 -29.99 -21.17
CA GLY A 42 9.00 -31.08 -21.96
C GLY A 42 8.23 -30.67 -23.21
N SER A 43 8.11 -29.36 -23.49
CA SER A 43 7.45 -28.83 -24.69
C SER A 43 8.42 -28.58 -25.84
N ASP A 44 7.89 -28.39 -27.06
CA ASP A 44 8.62 -28.00 -28.26
C ASP A 44 8.95 -26.49 -28.26
N ASN A 45 9.83 -26.08 -27.33
CA ASN A 45 10.27 -24.69 -27.12
C ASN A 45 9.14 -23.69 -26.84
N ILE A 46 8.06 -24.13 -26.19
CA ILE A 46 6.95 -23.25 -25.81
C ILE A 46 7.34 -22.46 -24.55
N SER A 47 6.99 -21.16 -24.55
CA SER A 47 7.10 -20.30 -23.37
C SER A 47 5.77 -19.63 -23.07
N VAL A 48 5.48 -19.44 -21.78
CA VAL A 48 4.23 -18.82 -21.31
C VAL A 48 4.51 -17.58 -20.48
N ASP A 49 3.69 -16.57 -20.67
CA ASP A 49 3.71 -15.31 -19.95
C ASP A 49 2.64 -15.31 -18.86
N SER A 50 3.05 -15.28 -17.59
CA SER A 50 2.16 -15.10 -16.44
C SER A 50 1.92 -13.62 -16.18
N TRP A 51 0.64 -13.27 -16.01
CA TRP A 51 0.19 -11.91 -15.72
C TRP A 51 -0.38 -11.81 -14.31
N LYS A 52 0.16 -10.87 -13.53
CA LYS A 52 -0.25 -10.64 -12.14
C LYS A 52 -0.62 -9.18 -11.89
N PHE A 53 -1.89 -8.92 -11.58
CA PHE A 53 -2.36 -7.64 -11.05
C PHE A 53 -2.10 -7.54 -9.54
N MET A 54 -2.20 -6.33 -8.99
CA MET A 54 -2.26 -6.18 -7.53
C MET A 54 -3.68 -6.52 -7.05
N ASP A 55 -3.80 -7.13 -5.86
CA ASP A 55 -5.11 -7.66 -5.41
C ASP A 55 -6.20 -6.57 -5.29
N TRP A 56 -5.83 -5.31 -5.03
CA TRP A 56 -6.75 -4.16 -5.01
C TRP A 56 -7.17 -3.66 -6.40
N ASP A 57 -6.40 -3.93 -7.46
CA ASP A 57 -6.73 -3.47 -8.82
C ASP A 57 -8.02 -4.17 -9.32
N TYR A 58 -8.32 -5.37 -8.84
CA TYR A 58 -9.55 -6.10 -9.16
C TYR A 58 -10.83 -5.44 -8.61
N LYS A 59 -10.72 -4.42 -7.75
CA LYS A 59 -11.88 -3.61 -7.31
C LYS A 59 -12.24 -2.49 -8.30
N ARG A 60 -11.44 -2.31 -9.34
CA ARG A 60 -11.68 -1.33 -10.41
C ARG A 60 -12.70 -1.88 -11.41
N SER A 61 -13.26 -1.00 -12.24
CA SER A 61 -14.21 -1.37 -13.30
C SER A 61 -13.60 -1.41 -14.70
N ASP A 62 -12.32 -1.04 -14.86
CA ASP A 62 -11.68 -0.78 -16.16
C ASP A 62 -10.52 -1.74 -16.49
N LEU A 63 -10.46 -2.90 -15.83
CA LEU A 63 -9.45 -3.91 -16.17
C LEU A 63 -9.79 -4.60 -17.50
N PRO A 64 -8.78 -4.97 -18.32
CA PRO A 64 -9.00 -5.69 -19.57
C PRO A 64 -9.44 -7.15 -19.34
N THR A 65 -9.25 -7.67 -18.12
CA THR A 65 -9.76 -8.95 -17.64
C THR A 65 -9.65 -8.98 -16.10
N TYR A 66 -10.53 -9.73 -15.44
CA TYR A 66 -10.53 -9.93 -14.00
C TYR A 66 -9.93 -11.28 -13.58
N ALA A 67 -9.36 -12.03 -14.53
CA ALA A 67 -8.75 -13.32 -14.29
C ALA A 67 -7.61 -13.24 -13.24
N ARG A 68 -7.66 -14.14 -12.26
CA ARG A 68 -6.65 -14.33 -11.23
C ARG A 68 -5.93 -15.66 -11.45
N GLY A 69 -4.81 -15.59 -12.15
CA GLY A 69 -4.10 -16.76 -12.66
C GLY A 69 -4.24 -16.83 -14.18
N LEU A 70 -3.56 -15.92 -14.88
CA LEU A 70 -3.66 -15.77 -16.33
C LEU A 70 -2.30 -16.06 -16.97
N PHE A 71 -2.27 -16.98 -17.93
CA PHE A 71 -1.06 -17.27 -18.71
C PHE A 71 -1.38 -17.25 -20.20
N THR A 72 -0.54 -16.58 -20.98
CA THR A 72 -0.67 -16.47 -22.44
C THR A 72 0.56 -17.01 -23.14
N SER A 73 0.40 -17.51 -24.36
CA SER A 73 1.50 -17.97 -25.23
C SER A 73 1.30 -17.47 -26.65
N ARG A 74 2.21 -17.85 -27.54
CA ARG A 74 2.07 -17.78 -28.99
C ARG A 74 2.20 -19.17 -29.57
N ARG A 75 1.29 -19.53 -30.47
CA ARG A 75 1.37 -20.76 -31.26
C ARG A 75 2.53 -20.73 -32.25
N LYS A 76 2.87 -21.86 -32.84
CA LYS A 76 3.88 -21.97 -33.92
C LYS A 76 3.62 -21.03 -35.11
N ASP A 77 2.35 -20.73 -35.41
CA ASP A 77 1.95 -19.80 -36.48
C ASP A 77 2.00 -18.31 -36.06
N GLY A 78 2.39 -18.03 -34.81
CA GLY A 78 2.48 -16.69 -34.24
C GLY A 78 1.19 -16.16 -33.59
N THR A 79 0.08 -16.90 -33.71
CA THR A 79 -1.22 -16.53 -33.13
C THR A 79 -1.14 -16.49 -31.61
N PRO A 80 -1.51 -15.37 -30.95
CA PRO A 80 -1.53 -15.30 -29.50
C PRO A 80 -2.69 -16.14 -28.94
N GLU A 81 -2.46 -16.79 -27.81
CA GLU A 81 -3.49 -17.58 -27.13
C GLU A 81 -3.44 -17.43 -25.61
N ILE A 82 -4.59 -17.58 -24.98
CA ILE A 82 -4.70 -17.80 -23.54
C ILE A 82 -4.52 -19.29 -23.30
N CYS A 83 -3.48 -19.67 -22.56
CA CYS A 83 -3.23 -21.08 -22.21
C CYS A 83 -3.96 -21.42 -20.90
N VAL A 84 -3.83 -20.54 -19.90
CA VAL A 84 -4.42 -20.72 -18.57
C VAL A 84 -5.28 -19.52 -18.22
N ARG A 85 -6.51 -19.79 -17.78
CA ARG A 85 -7.47 -18.81 -17.29
C ARG A 85 -8.07 -19.28 -15.96
N GLY A 86 -7.52 -18.81 -14.85
CA GLY A 86 -8.10 -18.97 -13.51
C GLY A 86 -9.41 -18.21 -13.36
N TYR A 87 -10.11 -18.34 -12.24
CA TYR A 87 -11.35 -17.59 -12.01
C TYR A 87 -11.14 -16.08 -12.01
N ASP A 88 -12.24 -15.32 -12.13
CA ASP A 88 -12.19 -13.92 -11.75
C ASP A 88 -11.90 -13.77 -10.26
N LYS A 89 -11.23 -12.68 -9.87
CA LYS A 89 -11.05 -12.37 -8.45
C LYS A 89 -12.43 -12.15 -7.80
N PHE A 90 -12.80 -13.05 -6.90
CA PHE A 90 -14.01 -12.93 -6.09
C PHE A 90 -13.70 -12.57 -4.63
N PHE A 91 -14.67 -11.90 -4.01
CA PHE A 91 -14.55 -11.25 -2.72
C PHE A 91 -15.47 -11.91 -1.68
N ASN A 92 -15.13 -11.76 -0.41
CA ASN A 92 -15.98 -12.23 0.69
C ASN A 92 -17.26 -11.41 0.74
N VAL A 93 -18.32 -11.97 1.32
CA VAL A 93 -19.48 -11.17 1.73
C VAL A 93 -19.00 -9.95 2.54
N ASP A 94 -19.60 -8.80 2.22
CA ASP A 94 -19.32 -7.46 2.77
C ASP A 94 -17.93 -6.87 2.49
N GLU A 95 -17.06 -7.53 1.71
CA GLU A 95 -15.70 -7.04 1.38
C GLU A 95 -15.68 -5.93 0.30
N VAL A 96 -16.65 -5.94 -0.63
CA VAL A 96 -16.83 -4.92 -1.68
C VAL A 96 -18.30 -4.60 -1.84
N ASN A 97 -18.64 -3.47 -2.47
CA ASN A 97 -20.05 -3.08 -2.63
C ASN A 97 -20.89 -4.20 -3.27
N ASP A 98 -20.38 -4.87 -4.30
CA ASP A 98 -21.10 -5.95 -4.99
C ASP A 98 -21.41 -7.17 -4.12
N THR A 99 -20.59 -7.44 -3.08
CA THR A 99 -20.78 -8.59 -2.18
C THR A 99 -21.52 -8.24 -0.89
N LYS A 100 -22.08 -7.03 -0.78
CA LYS A 100 -23.07 -6.71 0.27
C LYS A 100 -24.35 -7.50 0.01
N TRP A 101 -24.95 -8.08 1.04
CA TRP A 101 -26.16 -8.92 0.90
C TRP A 101 -27.26 -8.28 0.05
N ARG A 102 -27.61 -7.02 0.32
CA ARG A 102 -28.58 -6.24 -0.47
C ARG A 102 -28.29 -6.25 -1.97
N ASN A 103 -27.01 -6.26 -2.37
CA ASN A 103 -26.61 -6.20 -3.77
C ASN A 103 -26.54 -7.59 -4.39
N ILE A 104 -26.21 -8.62 -3.61
CA ILE A 104 -26.30 -10.01 -4.03
C ILE A 104 -27.76 -10.34 -4.34
N GLU A 105 -28.69 -10.02 -3.43
CA GLU A 105 -30.13 -10.25 -3.60
C GLU A 105 -30.70 -9.56 -4.85
N ASN A 106 -30.30 -8.31 -5.10
CA ASN A 106 -30.90 -7.49 -6.16
C ASN A 106 -30.27 -7.71 -7.54
N ASN A 107 -29.02 -8.17 -7.64
CA ASN A 107 -28.28 -8.21 -8.91
C ASN A 107 -27.85 -9.62 -9.34
N THR A 108 -28.10 -10.65 -8.54
CA THR A 108 -27.74 -12.03 -8.86
C THR A 108 -28.97 -12.90 -9.07
N ARG A 109 -28.77 -14.05 -9.72
CA ARG A 109 -29.77 -15.10 -9.84
C ARG A 109 -29.14 -16.47 -9.70
N GLY A 110 -29.95 -17.41 -9.22
CA GLY A 110 -29.59 -18.82 -9.17
C GLY A 110 -29.71 -19.54 -10.52
N PRO A 111 -29.50 -20.87 -10.51
CA PRO A 111 -29.18 -21.66 -9.33
C PRO A 111 -27.84 -21.25 -8.68
N TYR A 112 -27.80 -21.24 -7.36
CA TYR A 112 -26.63 -20.90 -6.56
C TYR A 112 -25.89 -22.19 -6.20
N GLU A 113 -24.71 -22.41 -6.78
CA GLU A 113 -23.86 -23.55 -6.44
C GLU A 113 -22.91 -23.19 -5.29
N LEU A 114 -23.03 -23.85 -4.15
CA LEU A 114 -22.19 -23.64 -2.97
C LEU A 114 -21.17 -24.77 -2.89
N SER A 115 -19.98 -24.53 -3.41
CA SER A 115 -18.86 -25.48 -3.33
C SER A 115 -18.03 -25.28 -2.07
N VAL A 116 -17.62 -26.36 -1.43
CA VAL A 116 -16.70 -26.32 -0.29
C VAL A 116 -15.42 -25.62 -0.71
N LYS A 117 -14.99 -24.69 0.14
CA LYS A 117 -13.71 -24.03 -0.04
C LYS A 117 -12.61 -24.89 0.57
N GLU A 118 -12.12 -25.86 -0.21
CA GLU A 118 -10.94 -26.66 0.14
C GLU A 118 -9.76 -25.76 0.53
N ASN A 119 -8.87 -26.30 1.36
CA ASN A 119 -7.85 -25.52 2.06
C ASN A 119 -6.45 -26.02 1.70
N GLY A 120 -5.98 -25.67 0.51
CA GLY A 120 -4.67 -26.04 0.01
C GLY A 120 -4.06 -24.95 -0.85
N CYS A 121 -3.46 -25.36 -1.96
CA CYS A 121 -2.94 -24.45 -2.96
C CYS A 121 -3.58 -24.67 -4.34
N ILE A 122 -3.94 -23.56 -5.00
CA ILE A 122 -4.58 -23.63 -6.31
C ILE A 122 -3.61 -24.10 -7.40
N ILE A 123 -4.05 -25.07 -8.18
CA ILE A 123 -3.36 -25.63 -9.34
C ILE A 123 -4.26 -25.43 -10.57
N PHE A 124 -3.66 -24.85 -11.60
CA PHE A 124 -4.25 -24.75 -12.93
C PHE A 124 -3.57 -25.73 -13.87
N PHE A 125 -4.33 -26.41 -14.71
CA PHE A 125 -3.74 -27.26 -15.75
C PHE A 125 -4.55 -27.23 -17.04
N THR A 126 -3.83 -27.29 -18.16
CA THR A 126 -4.36 -27.09 -19.51
C THR A 126 -3.48 -27.84 -20.52
N GLY A 127 -4.00 -28.11 -21.71
CA GLY A 127 -3.21 -28.69 -22.80
C GLY A 127 -2.66 -27.62 -23.75
N LEU A 128 -1.41 -27.79 -24.17
CA LEU A 128 -0.76 -26.97 -25.20
C LEU A 128 -0.91 -27.58 -26.60
N GLU A 129 -0.45 -26.86 -27.63
CA GLU A 129 -0.59 -27.28 -29.03
C GLU A 129 0.22 -28.52 -29.42
N ASP A 130 1.24 -28.87 -28.64
CA ASP A 130 2.13 -30.02 -28.86
C ASP A 130 1.79 -31.23 -27.98
N ASP A 131 0.56 -31.26 -27.44
CA ASP A 131 0.06 -32.21 -26.45
C ASP A 131 0.74 -32.15 -25.07
N THR A 132 1.58 -31.15 -24.79
CA THR A 132 2.14 -30.95 -23.45
C THR A 132 1.06 -30.52 -22.46
N LEU A 133 1.04 -31.13 -21.27
CA LEU A 133 0.21 -30.63 -20.17
C LEU A 133 0.97 -29.50 -19.47
N LEU A 134 0.43 -28.28 -19.51
CA LEU A 134 0.96 -27.18 -18.72
C LEU A 134 0.29 -27.19 -17.35
N VAL A 135 1.11 -27.31 -16.29
CA VAL A 135 0.66 -27.22 -14.89
C VAL A 135 1.23 -25.96 -14.24
N CYS A 136 0.36 -25.15 -13.65
CA CYS A 136 0.71 -23.88 -13.04
C CYS A 136 0.19 -23.82 -11.60
N SER A 137 1.00 -23.28 -10.71
CA SER A 137 0.50 -22.63 -9.49
C SER A 137 -0.16 -21.30 -9.86
N LYS A 138 -0.62 -20.55 -8.85
CA LYS A 138 -1.31 -19.27 -9.04
C LYS A 138 -0.63 -18.28 -10.03
N HIS A 139 0.70 -18.16 -10.00
CA HIS A 139 1.45 -17.19 -10.81
C HIS A 139 2.79 -17.70 -11.34
N SER A 140 3.02 -19.02 -11.31
CA SER A 140 4.30 -19.63 -11.69
C SER A 140 4.09 -21.07 -12.14
N THR A 141 4.96 -21.53 -13.03
CA THR A 141 5.05 -22.93 -13.50
C THR A 141 6.51 -23.39 -13.47
N GLY A 142 6.74 -24.70 -13.48
CA GLY A 142 8.05 -25.32 -13.54
C GLY A 142 8.87 -25.25 -12.24
N ILE A 143 10.18 -25.48 -12.39
CA ILE A 143 11.15 -25.49 -11.28
C ILE A 143 11.38 -24.06 -10.80
N ARG A 144 11.53 -23.90 -9.48
CA ARG A 144 11.96 -22.65 -8.86
C ARG A 144 13.27 -22.84 -8.12
N ASN A 145 14.12 -21.82 -8.11
CA ASN A 145 15.40 -21.85 -7.41
C ASN A 145 15.28 -21.69 -5.89
N ASP A 146 14.09 -21.38 -5.37
CA ASP A 146 13.84 -21.04 -3.97
C ASP A 146 13.06 -22.11 -3.19
N ALA A 147 12.75 -23.25 -3.81
CA ALA A 147 12.10 -24.39 -3.16
C ALA A 147 12.61 -25.70 -3.76
N GLU A 148 12.64 -26.78 -2.97
CA GLU A 148 13.03 -28.11 -3.47
C GLU A 148 12.02 -28.64 -4.50
N ILE A 149 10.72 -28.48 -4.22
CA ILE A 149 9.62 -28.82 -5.13
C ILE A 149 8.68 -27.62 -5.19
N SER A 150 8.40 -27.12 -6.40
CA SER A 150 7.42 -26.05 -6.57
C SER A 150 5.99 -26.61 -6.46
N HIS A 151 5.02 -25.77 -6.09
CA HIS A 151 3.61 -26.17 -6.06
C HIS A 151 3.12 -26.70 -7.42
N ALA A 152 3.65 -26.17 -8.53
CA ALA A 152 3.30 -26.64 -9.87
C ALA A 152 3.81 -28.07 -10.09
N GLN A 153 5.03 -28.40 -9.64
CA GLN A 153 5.58 -29.76 -9.74
C GLN A 153 4.85 -30.75 -8.82
N ALA A 154 4.53 -30.35 -7.59
CA ALA A 154 3.70 -31.17 -6.70
C ALA A 154 2.32 -31.44 -7.31
N GLY A 155 1.72 -30.43 -7.93
CA GLY A 155 0.48 -30.57 -8.71
C GLY A 155 0.63 -31.54 -9.88
N GLU A 156 1.73 -31.45 -10.63
CA GLU A 156 2.02 -32.34 -11.78
C GLU A 156 2.13 -33.81 -11.35
N HIS A 157 2.89 -34.11 -10.28
CA HIS A 157 2.99 -35.46 -9.73
C HIS A 157 1.62 -36.02 -9.30
N TRP A 158 0.78 -35.18 -8.67
CA TRP A 158 -0.57 -35.60 -8.29
C TRP A 158 -1.49 -35.81 -9.49
N ILE A 159 -1.41 -34.96 -10.52
CA ILE A 159 -2.16 -35.15 -11.77
C ILE A 159 -1.80 -36.50 -12.41
N GLU A 160 -0.50 -36.82 -12.49
CA GLU A 160 -0.03 -38.10 -13.03
C GLU A 160 -0.60 -39.28 -12.23
N ARG A 161 -0.60 -39.20 -10.90
CA ARG A 161 -1.17 -40.23 -10.02
C ARG A 161 -2.69 -40.40 -10.23
N HIS A 162 -3.45 -39.31 -10.29
CA HIS A 162 -4.92 -39.35 -10.50
C HIS A 162 -5.28 -39.97 -11.85
N VAL A 163 -4.64 -39.49 -12.91
CA VAL A 163 -4.93 -39.90 -14.29
C VAL A 163 -4.50 -41.35 -14.54
N SER A 164 -3.35 -41.76 -13.99
CA SER A 164 -2.87 -43.15 -14.08
C SER A 164 -3.75 -44.13 -13.30
N ALA A 165 -4.34 -43.71 -12.17
CA ALA A 165 -5.25 -44.55 -11.37
C ALA A 165 -6.52 -44.95 -12.12
N VAL A 166 -6.91 -44.22 -13.16
CA VAL A 166 -8.04 -44.54 -14.05
C VAL A 166 -7.59 -45.07 -15.42
N GLY A 167 -6.33 -45.49 -15.55
CA GLY A 167 -5.79 -46.12 -16.76
C GLY A 167 -5.63 -45.17 -17.96
N LYS A 168 -5.47 -43.87 -17.72
CA LYS A 168 -5.27 -42.83 -18.75
C LYS A 168 -3.88 -42.22 -18.65
N SER A 169 -3.51 -41.43 -19.64
CA SER A 169 -2.23 -40.70 -19.68
C SER A 169 -2.41 -39.18 -19.57
N VAL A 170 -1.38 -38.52 -19.04
CA VAL A 170 -1.29 -37.04 -18.97
C VAL A 170 -1.45 -36.39 -20.36
N LYS A 171 -0.93 -37.04 -21.40
CA LYS A 171 -1.05 -36.59 -22.79
C LYS A 171 -2.50 -36.60 -23.29
N GLU A 172 -3.29 -37.60 -22.92
CA GLU A 172 -4.72 -37.63 -23.26
C GLU A 172 -5.50 -36.55 -22.52
N LEU A 173 -5.15 -36.26 -21.26
CA LEU A 173 -5.75 -35.16 -20.49
C LEU A 173 -5.46 -33.81 -21.16
N ALA A 174 -4.21 -33.57 -21.57
CA ALA A 174 -3.82 -32.36 -22.29
C ALA A 174 -4.66 -32.19 -23.58
N ARG A 175 -4.78 -33.23 -24.40
CA ARG A 175 -5.60 -33.18 -25.63
C ARG A 175 -7.06 -32.86 -25.34
N GLU A 176 -7.64 -33.44 -24.29
CA GLU A 176 -9.04 -33.18 -23.94
C GLU A 176 -9.26 -31.73 -23.49
N LEU A 177 -8.41 -31.23 -22.60
CA LEU A 177 -8.48 -29.83 -22.15
C LEU A 177 -8.27 -28.84 -23.30
N ARG A 178 -7.33 -29.16 -24.20
CA ARG A 178 -7.11 -28.38 -25.43
C ARG A 178 -8.33 -28.38 -26.34
N ARG A 179 -8.94 -29.54 -26.57
CA ARG A 179 -10.17 -29.70 -27.38
C ARG A 179 -11.33 -28.89 -26.81
N MET A 180 -11.44 -28.84 -25.48
CA MET A 180 -12.45 -28.04 -24.77
C MET A 180 -12.13 -26.54 -24.75
N ASN A 181 -10.92 -26.13 -25.14
CA ASN A 181 -10.39 -24.78 -24.92
C ASN A 181 -10.51 -24.34 -23.45
N ALA A 182 -10.08 -25.20 -22.53
CA ALA A 182 -10.35 -25.02 -21.11
C ALA A 182 -9.13 -25.20 -20.21
N THR A 183 -9.16 -24.51 -19.08
CA THR A 183 -8.29 -24.68 -17.91
C THR A 183 -9.06 -25.44 -16.85
N ALA A 184 -8.54 -26.58 -16.41
CA ALA A 184 -9.00 -27.22 -15.20
C ALA A 184 -8.37 -26.53 -13.97
N VAL A 185 -9.19 -26.34 -12.94
CA VAL A 185 -8.83 -25.64 -11.70
C VAL A 185 -9.13 -26.56 -10.52
N GLY A 186 -8.09 -26.89 -9.76
CA GLY A 186 -8.23 -27.69 -8.55
C GLY A 186 -7.39 -27.15 -7.40
N GLU A 187 -7.72 -27.60 -6.20
CA GLU A 187 -6.98 -27.29 -4.99
C GLU A 187 -6.15 -28.52 -4.61
N LEU A 188 -4.82 -28.39 -4.61
CA LEU A 188 -3.92 -29.42 -4.10
C LEU A 188 -3.89 -29.34 -2.57
N CYS A 189 -4.39 -30.41 -1.94
CA CYS A 189 -4.43 -30.56 -0.49
C CYS A 189 -3.62 -31.80 -0.12
N ASP A 190 -2.48 -31.63 0.54
CA ASP A 190 -1.56 -32.71 0.89
C ASP A 190 -0.63 -32.27 2.02
N ASP A 191 -0.92 -32.69 3.25
CA ASP A 191 -0.15 -32.33 4.46
C ASP A 191 1.31 -32.82 4.40
N SER A 192 1.60 -33.85 3.59
CA SER A 192 2.97 -34.33 3.39
C SER A 192 3.81 -33.39 2.52
N PHE A 193 3.15 -32.57 1.69
CA PHE A 193 3.78 -31.53 0.89
C PHE A 193 3.76 -30.18 1.62
N GLU A 194 2.61 -29.72 2.09
CA GLU A 194 2.46 -28.45 2.81
C GLU A 194 1.19 -28.45 3.67
N GLU A 195 1.32 -28.31 5.00
CA GLU A 195 0.13 -28.18 5.87
C GLU A 195 -0.45 -26.76 5.80
N HIS A 196 -1.78 -26.69 5.71
CA HIS A 196 -2.51 -25.43 5.76
C HIS A 196 -3.21 -25.22 7.12
N VAL A 197 -4.54 -25.17 7.15
CA VAL A 197 -5.36 -25.01 8.35
C VAL A 197 -6.18 -26.28 8.59
N LEU A 198 -6.77 -26.86 7.54
CA LEU A 198 -7.49 -28.12 7.64
C LEU A 198 -6.54 -29.29 7.39
N ALA A 199 -6.79 -30.41 8.05
CA ALA A 199 -5.98 -31.62 7.90
C ALA A 199 -6.43 -32.45 6.68
N TYR A 200 -5.46 -32.87 5.89
CA TYR A 200 -5.63 -33.76 4.76
C TYR A 200 -4.69 -34.96 4.91
N ASN A 201 -5.20 -36.01 5.56
CA ASN A 201 -4.48 -37.27 5.69
C ASN A 201 -4.20 -37.92 4.33
N GLU A 202 -3.38 -38.97 4.31
CA GLU A 202 -2.96 -39.65 3.07
C GLU A 202 -4.14 -40.09 2.16
N SER A 203 -5.26 -40.52 2.73
CA SER A 203 -6.45 -40.90 1.97
C SER A 203 -7.20 -39.70 1.36
N ALA A 204 -7.15 -38.55 2.04
CA ALA A 204 -7.74 -37.29 1.61
C ALA A 204 -6.79 -36.48 0.71
N ALA A 205 -5.49 -36.77 0.71
CA ALA A 205 -4.50 -36.04 -0.07
C ALA A 205 -4.73 -36.17 -1.58
N GLY A 206 -4.61 -35.06 -2.30
CA GLY A 206 -4.74 -34.99 -3.76
C GLY A 206 -5.30 -33.67 -4.27
N ILE A 207 -5.71 -33.66 -5.54
CA ILE A 207 -6.26 -32.47 -6.21
C ILE A 207 -7.77 -32.59 -6.18
N TYR A 208 -8.40 -31.66 -5.48
CA TYR A 208 -9.84 -31.47 -5.46
C TYR A 208 -10.22 -30.56 -6.62
N LEU A 209 -10.73 -31.14 -7.69
CA LEU A 209 -11.18 -30.38 -8.85
C LEU A 209 -12.45 -29.60 -8.48
N HIS A 210 -12.40 -28.30 -8.69
CA HIS A 210 -13.51 -27.41 -8.39
C HIS A 210 -13.87 -26.52 -9.57
N GLY A 211 -13.12 -26.45 -10.66
CA GLY A 211 -13.56 -25.67 -11.84
C GLY A 211 -12.97 -26.13 -13.14
N ILE A 212 -13.66 -25.74 -14.20
CA ILE A 212 -13.17 -25.80 -15.57
C ILE A 212 -13.59 -24.50 -16.23
N ASN A 213 -12.62 -23.63 -16.50
CA ASN A 213 -12.86 -22.32 -17.10
C ASN A 213 -12.49 -22.36 -18.57
N TYR A 214 -13.23 -21.68 -19.42
CA TYR A 214 -12.82 -21.50 -20.81
C TYR A 214 -11.67 -20.51 -20.92
N ASN A 215 -10.73 -20.76 -21.83
CA ASN A 215 -9.56 -19.93 -22.05
C ASN A 215 -9.93 -18.70 -22.89
N MET A 216 -10.81 -17.85 -22.36
CA MET A 216 -11.33 -16.63 -22.99
C MET A 216 -10.99 -15.39 -22.13
N PRO A 217 -10.96 -14.18 -22.71
CA PRO A 217 -10.82 -12.95 -21.92
C PRO A 217 -11.93 -12.79 -20.87
N GLU A 218 -13.18 -13.06 -21.27
CA GLU A 218 -14.35 -13.08 -20.40
C GLU A 218 -14.35 -14.27 -19.44
N PHE A 219 -15.10 -14.17 -18.34
CA PHE A 219 -15.27 -15.29 -17.43
C PHE A 219 -16.43 -16.17 -17.86
N MET A 220 -16.11 -17.43 -18.12
CA MET A 220 -17.08 -18.49 -18.38
C MET A 220 -16.57 -19.78 -17.76
N THR A 221 -17.40 -20.45 -16.97
CA THR A 221 -17.04 -21.69 -16.24
C THR A 221 -18.07 -22.78 -16.46
N CYS A 222 -17.63 -24.04 -16.47
CA CYS A 222 -18.54 -25.17 -16.43
C CYS A 222 -19.31 -25.22 -15.09
N PRO A 223 -20.59 -25.66 -15.12
CA PRO A 223 -21.36 -25.98 -13.93
C PRO A 223 -20.68 -27.06 -13.07
N GLY A 224 -20.98 -27.09 -11.77
CA GLY A 224 -20.37 -28.03 -10.82
C GLY A 224 -20.58 -29.50 -11.20
N SER A 225 -21.72 -29.84 -11.80
CA SER A 225 -22.03 -31.19 -12.28
C SER A 225 -21.10 -31.67 -13.41
N GLU A 226 -20.79 -30.79 -14.37
CA GLU A 226 -19.83 -31.09 -15.44
C GLU A 226 -18.40 -31.20 -14.91
N VAL A 227 -18.04 -30.36 -13.93
CA VAL A 227 -16.74 -30.46 -13.23
C VAL A 227 -16.61 -31.80 -12.50
N HIS A 228 -17.66 -32.25 -11.82
CA HIS A 228 -17.69 -33.56 -11.16
C HIS A 228 -17.58 -34.72 -12.15
N ALA A 229 -18.31 -34.65 -13.27
CA ALA A 229 -18.20 -35.66 -14.32
C ALA A 229 -16.79 -35.72 -14.93
N PHE A 230 -16.13 -34.56 -15.09
CA PHE A 230 -14.73 -34.51 -15.52
C PHE A 230 -13.79 -35.09 -14.45
N ALA A 231 -14.01 -34.78 -13.17
CA ALA A 231 -13.23 -35.32 -12.07
C ALA A 231 -13.31 -36.86 -12.04
N ASP A 232 -14.52 -37.43 -12.12
CA ASP A 232 -14.75 -38.88 -12.17
C ASP A 232 -14.09 -39.50 -13.41
N LYS A 233 -14.17 -38.83 -14.57
CA LYS A 233 -13.56 -39.29 -15.83
C LYS A 233 -12.02 -39.35 -15.75
N TRP A 234 -11.38 -38.47 -14.99
CA TRP A 234 -9.91 -38.30 -14.97
C TRP A 234 -9.27 -38.66 -13.62
N GLY A 235 -10.04 -39.19 -12.68
CA GLY A 235 -9.55 -39.69 -11.39
C GLY A 235 -9.32 -38.62 -10.32
N PHE A 236 -9.73 -37.37 -10.54
CA PHE A 236 -9.57 -36.30 -9.55
C PHE A 236 -10.56 -36.43 -8.40
N LYS A 237 -10.22 -35.84 -7.24
CA LYS A 237 -11.16 -35.71 -6.13
C LYS A 237 -12.20 -34.63 -6.45
N LYS A 238 -13.41 -34.79 -5.92
CA LYS A 238 -14.52 -33.85 -6.13
C LYS A 238 -14.64 -32.89 -4.96
N ALA A 239 -14.57 -31.59 -5.23
CA ALA A 239 -15.01 -30.58 -4.27
C ALA A 239 -16.54 -30.65 -4.17
N LYS A 240 -17.06 -31.09 -3.02
CA LYS A 240 -18.50 -31.24 -2.81
C LYS A 240 -19.21 -29.89 -2.95
N PHE A 241 -20.41 -29.90 -3.51
CA PHE A 241 -21.27 -28.72 -3.59
C PHE A 241 -22.73 -29.07 -3.35
N VAL A 242 -23.52 -28.05 -3.03
CA VAL A 242 -24.99 -28.09 -3.01
C VAL A 242 -25.53 -26.96 -3.86
N GLU A 243 -26.78 -27.10 -4.30
CA GLU A 243 -27.44 -26.13 -5.17
C GLU A 243 -28.74 -25.66 -4.51
N TYR A 244 -28.99 -24.36 -4.58
CA TYR A 244 -30.24 -23.75 -4.15
C TYR A 244 -30.75 -22.78 -5.22
N ASP A 245 -32.05 -22.75 -5.46
CA ASP A 245 -32.65 -21.85 -6.45
C ASP A 245 -32.71 -20.39 -5.97
N ASP A 246 -32.87 -20.19 -4.65
CA ASP A 246 -33.12 -18.88 -4.04
C ASP A 246 -32.04 -18.47 -3.03
N ILE A 247 -31.78 -17.16 -2.94
CA ILE A 247 -30.74 -16.58 -2.08
C ILE A 247 -31.03 -16.70 -0.58
N ASP A 248 -32.29 -16.82 -0.18
CA ASP A 248 -32.66 -16.94 1.24
C ASP A 248 -32.34 -18.34 1.79
N SER A 249 -32.51 -19.38 0.98
CA SER A 249 -32.03 -20.73 1.27
C SER A 249 -30.51 -20.78 1.36
N VAL A 250 -29.80 -20.07 0.47
CA VAL A 250 -28.33 -19.92 0.53
C VAL A 250 -27.90 -19.32 1.87
N LYS A 251 -28.50 -18.21 2.29
CA LYS A 251 -28.19 -17.55 3.57
C LYS A 251 -28.41 -18.47 4.77
N ARG A 252 -29.59 -19.07 4.87
CA ARG A 252 -29.93 -19.99 5.97
C ARG A 252 -28.95 -21.16 6.05
N PHE A 253 -28.56 -21.71 4.90
CA PHE A 253 -27.57 -22.78 4.84
C PHE A 253 -26.20 -22.32 5.34
N LEU A 254 -25.73 -21.16 4.88
CA LEU A 254 -24.42 -20.61 5.26
C LEU A 254 -24.36 -20.26 6.76
N GLU A 255 -25.41 -19.65 7.29
CA GLU A 255 -25.54 -19.30 8.71
C GLU A 255 -25.53 -20.58 9.58
N GLY A 256 -26.32 -21.59 9.22
CA GLY A 256 -26.34 -22.87 9.95
C GLY A 256 -24.99 -23.61 9.93
N CYS A 257 -24.26 -23.56 8.81
CA CYS A 257 -22.91 -24.14 8.74
C CYS A 257 -21.88 -23.31 9.55
N ALA A 258 -22.06 -21.99 9.65
CA ALA A 258 -21.15 -21.10 10.38
C ALA A 258 -21.18 -21.33 11.90
N GLU A 259 -22.30 -21.81 12.46
CA GLU A 259 -22.42 -22.12 13.90
C GLU A 259 -21.47 -23.24 14.34
N SER A 260 -21.29 -24.26 13.50
CA SER A 260 -20.42 -25.40 13.80
C SER A 260 -19.06 -25.35 13.11
N GLY A 261 -18.94 -24.57 12.04
CA GLY A 261 -17.78 -24.59 11.13
C GLY A 261 -17.66 -25.89 10.33
N THR A 262 -18.69 -26.74 10.33
CA THR A 262 -18.65 -28.06 9.68
C THR A 262 -19.77 -28.22 8.66
N TRP A 263 -19.51 -29.04 7.64
CA TRP A 263 -20.53 -29.48 6.70
C TRP A 263 -20.25 -30.92 6.25
N ASP A 264 -21.31 -31.74 6.23
CA ASP A 264 -21.26 -33.16 5.86
C ASP A 264 -20.17 -33.95 6.63
N GLY A 265 -20.09 -33.69 7.95
CA GLY A 265 -19.15 -34.35 8.86
C GLY A 265 -17.68 -33.94 8.69
N ARG A 266 -17.38 -32.90 7.90
CA ARG A 266 -16.02 -32.34 7.74
C ARG A 266 -15.97 -30.87 8.14
N GLU A 267 -14.84 -30.49 8.74
CA GLU A 267 -14.48 -29.09 8.91
C GLU A 267 -14.31 -28.42 7.54
N THR A 268 -14.76 -27.16 7.43
CA THR A 268 -14.63 -26.36 6.22
C THR A 268 -14.35 -24.90 6.59
N GLU A 269 -13.45 -24.24 5.85
CA GLU A 269 -13.18 -22.80 6.02
C GLU A 269 -14.34 -21.92 5.53
N GLY A 270 -15.32 -22.52 4.83
CA GLY A 270 -16.46 -21.84 4.25
C GLY A 270 -16.78 -22.32 2.84
N PHE A 271 -17.50 -21.49 2.09
CA PHE A 271 -18.02 -21.84 0.78
C PHE A 271 -17.64 -20.81 -0.28
N VAL A 272 -17.46 -21.28 -1.52
CA VAL A 272 -17.47 -20.45 -2.72
C VAL A 272 -18.82 -20.64 -3.39
N ILE A 273 -19.57 -19.54 -3.50
CA ILE A 273 -20.90 -19.50 -4.07
C ILE A 273 -20.79 -19.01 -5.52
N ARG A 274 -21.33 -19.79 -6.44
CA ARG A 274 -21.36 -19.50 -7.87
C ARG A 274 -22.79 -19.19 -8.27
N CYS A 275 -22.96 -18.11 -9.00
CA CYS A 275 -24.25 -17.72 -9.55
C CYS A 275 -24.01 -16.88 -10.80
N GLN A 276 -25.07 -16.26 -11.28
CA GLN A 276 -24.94 -15.28 -12.35
C GLN A 276 -25.29 -13.89 -11.84
N LYS A 277 -24.55 -12.88 -12.29
CA LYS A 277 -24.76 -11.48 -11.94
C LYS A 277 -25.03 -10.66 -13.20
N ASN A 278 -25.90 -9.65 -13.10
CA ASN A 278 -26.03 -8.61 -14.10
C ASN A 278 -25.36 -7.30 -13.60
N GLU A 279 -24.78 -6.51 -14.50
CA GLU A 279 -24.19 -5.23 -14.10
C GLU A 279 -25.30 -4.18 -13.94
N ARG A 280 -25.65 -3.86 -12.68
CA ARG A 280 -26.59 -2.77 -12.33
C ARG A 280 -27.99 -2.96 -12.98
N GLY A 281 -28.46 -4.19 -13.09
CA GLY A 281 -29.75 -4.48 -13.72
C GLY A 281 -29.80 -4.26 -15.24
N LYS A 282 -28.64 -4.08 -15.90
CA LYS A 282 -28.53 -3.87 -17.35
C LYS A 282 -27.55 -4.88 -17.95
N GLY A 283 -27.87 -5.39 -19.15
CA GLY A 283 -27.01 -6.31 -19.89
C GLY A 283 -27.22 -7.80 -19.55
N PRO A 284 -26.43 -8.70 -20.18
CA PRO A 284 -26.54 -10.13 -19.97
C PRO A 284 -26.03 -10.55 -18.59
N PHE A 285 -26.60 -11.63 -18.08
CA PHE A 285 -26.08 -12.32 -16.90
C PHE A 285 -24.76 -13.01 -17.23
N GLN A 286 -23.76 -12.85 -16.35
CA GLN A 286 -22.44 -13.45 -16.47
C GLN A 286 -22.11 -14.25 -15.22
N ASP A 287 -21.26 -15.27 -15.37
CA ASP A 287 -20.80 -16.08 -14.24
C ASP A 287 -20.12 -15.17 -13.21
N TRP A 288 -20.54 -15.29 -11.96
CA TRP A 288 -20.05 -14.44 -10.89
C TRP A 288 -20.00 -15.20 -9.58
N PHE A 289 -18.87 -15.08 -8.90
CA PHE A 289 -18.62 -15.80 -7.65
C PHE A 289 -18.49 -14.82 -6.50
N PHE A 290 -18.90 -15.27 -5.32
CA PHE A 290 -18.54 -14.67 -4.04
C PHE A 290 -18.20 -15.79 -3.04
N LYS A 291 -17.59 -15.44 -1.92
CA LYS A 291 -17.22 -16.42 -0.89
C LYS A 291 -17.81 -16.03 0.46
N TYR A 292 -18.14 -17.05 1.24
CA TYR A 292 -18.58 -16.91 2.62
C TYR A 292 -17.64 -17.74 3.48
N LYS A 293 -16.75 -17.07 4.22
CA LYS A 293 -15.78 -17.72 5.10
C LYS A 293 -16.30 -17.82 6.52
N PHE A 294 -16.13 -18.97 7.13
CA PHE A 294 -16.32 -19.10 8.57
C PHE A 294 -15.15 -18.44 9.29
N GLU A 295 -15.48 -17.54 10.20
CA GLU A 295 -14.48 -16.75 10.91
C GLU A 295 -13.76 -17.64 11.92
N GLU A 296 -14.50 -18.32 12.79
CA GLU A 296 -13.96 -19.17 13.84
C GLU A 296 -14.29 -20.66 13.62
N PRO A 297 -13.46 -21.60 14.13
CA PRO A 297 -12.18 -21.39 14.85
C PRO A 297 -10.97 -21.14 13.93
N TYR A 298 -11.20 -20.99 12.63
CA TYR A 298 -10.12 -20.95 11.63
C TYR A 298 -9.26 -19.68 11.71
N LEU A 299 -9.83 -18.54 12.09
CA LEU A 299 -9.08 -17.32 12.36
C LEU A 299 -8.15 -17.50 13.55
N MET A 300 -8.63 -18.10 14.65
CA MET A 300 -7.79 -18.50 15.79
C MET A 300 -6.63 -19.42 15.36
N TYR A 301 -6.90 -20.46 14.56
CA TYR A 301 -5.87 -21.39 14.11
C TYR A 301 -4.80 -20.72 13.23
N ARG A 302 -5.21 -19.80 12.35
CA ARG A 302 -4.25 -18.98 11.58
C ARG A 302 -3.41 -18.10 12.49
N GLN A 303 -4.03 -17.47 13.48
CA GLN A 303 -3.31 -16.64 14.44
C GLN A 303 -2.26 -17.46 15.19
N TRP A 304 -2.61 -18.66 15.65
CA TRP A 304 -1.68 -19.59 16.31
C TRP A 304 -0.50 -19.93 15.41
N ARG A 305 -0.75 -20.28 14.13
CA ARG A 305 0.31 -20.54 13.15
C ARG A 305 1.27 -19.36 12.97
N GLU A 306 0.73 -18.17 12.70
CA GLU A 306 1.56 -16.99 12.46
C GLU A 306 2.30 -16.52 13.73
N CYS A 307 1.67 -16.66 14.90
CA CYS A 307 2.30 -16.36 16.18
C CYS A 307 3.44 -17.34 16.49
N THR A 308 3.27 -18.64 16.24
CA THR A 308 4.34 -19.63 16.39
C THR A 308 5.51 -19.35 15.44
N LYS A 309 5.24 -19.02 14.18
CA LYS A 309 6.27 -18.57 13.23
C LYS A 309 7.02 -17.33 13.72
N ALA A 310 6.30 -16.36 14.29
CA ALA A 310 6.92 -15.17 14.87
C ALA A 310 7.83 -15.53 16.05
N VAL A 311 7.39 -16.43 16.95
CA VAL A 311 8.22 -16.94 18.05
C VAL A 311 9.51 -17.59 17.53
N ILE A 312 9.42 -18.48 16.53
CA ILE A 312 10.58 -19.15 15.94
C ILE A 312 11.55 -18.12 15.31
N ALA A 313 11.01 -17.08 14.67
CA ALA A 313 11.79 -16.02 14.05
C ALA A 313 12.34 -14.96 15.03
N GLY A 314 12.12 -15.11 16.34
CA GLY A 314 12.54 -14.14 17.35
C GLY A 314 11.78 -12.80 17.28
N LYS A 315 10.57 -12.80 16.71
CA LYS A 315 9.69 -11.62 16.59
C LYS A 315 8.59 -11.67 17.64
N VAL A 316 8.09 -10.49 18.03
CA VAL A 316 6.93 -10.38 18.92
C VAL A 316 5.68 -10.92 18.20
N PRO A 317 4.96 -11.91 18.76
CA PRO A 317 3.73 -12.42 18.17
C PRO A 317 2.63 -11.35 18.13
N ASN A 318 1.97 -11.19 16.98
CA ASN A 318 0.85 -10.26 16.82
C ASN A 318 -0.47 -10.97 17.13
N ILE A 319 -0.97 -10.79 18.35
CA ILE A 319 -2.20 -11.41 18.86
C ILE A 319 -3.35 -10.40 18.75
N LYS A 320 -4.29 -10.64 17.82
CA LYS A 320 -5.41 -9.72 17.54
C LYS A 320 -6.68 -10.10 18.28
N LYS A 321 -7.04 -11.39 18.28
CA LYS A 321 -8.18 -11.99 19.00
C LYS A 321 -7.71 -13.10 19.94
N HIS A 322 -8.60 -13.69 20.73
CA HIS A 322 -8.33 -14.91 21.52
C HIS A 322 -7.07 -14.82 22.39
N LYS A 323 -6.89 -13.68 23.09
CA LYS A 323 -5.59 -13.33 23.67
C LYS A 323 -5.12 -14.37 24.69
N ASN A 324 -5.99 -14.75 25.62
CA ASN A 324 -5.62 -15.63 26.72
C ASN A 324 -5.27 -17.02 26.22
N ILE A 325 -6.17 -17.62 25.43
CA ILE A 325 -5.92 -18.96 24.89
C ILE A 325 -4.71 -18.95 23.94
N THR A 326 -4.48 -17.87 23.20
CA THR A 326 -3.28 -17.73 22.35
C THR A 326 -2.01 -17.63 23.19
N GLU A 327 -2.01 -16.89 24.29
CA GLU A 327 -0.86 -16.83 25.20
C GLU A 327 -0.57 -18.20 25.83
N GLU A 328 -1.60 -18.96 26.18
CA GLU A 328 -1.48 -20.33 26.69
C GLU A 328 -0.97 -21.30 25.63
N TYR A 329 -1.52 -21.24 24.41
CA TYR A 329 -1.05 -21.97 23.24
C TYR A 329 0.43 -21.65 22.97
N LEU A 330 0.85 -20.38 23.05
CA LEU A 330 2.26 -20.01 22.83
C LEU A 330 3.18 -20.50 23.95
N LYS A 331 2.70 -20.63 25.19
CA LYS A 331 3.46 -21.32 26.26
C LYS A 331 3.64 -22.79 25.93
N TYR A 332 2.57 -23.47 25.50
CA TYR A 332 2.63 -24.85 25.02
C TYR A 332 3.60 -25.00 23.84
N ALA A 333 3.47 -24.17 22.80
CA ALA A 333 4.30 -24.21 21.61
C ALA A 333 5.79 -24.01 21.94
N ARG A 334 6.13 -23.05 22.83
CA ARG A 334 7.51 -22.86 23.29
C ARG A 334 8.07 -24.10 23.99
N ARG A 335 7.25 -24.79 24.80
CA ARG A 335 7.66 -26.04 25.46
C ARG A 335 7.94 -27.14 24.43
N GLN A 336 7.07 -27.31 23.43
CA GLN A 336 7.27 -28.29 22.35
C GLN A 336 8.53 -27.99 21.52
N LEU A 337 8.73 -26.73 21.14
CA LEU A 337 9.91 -26.29 20.38
C LEU A 337 11.21 -26.47 21.16
N ALA A 338 11.19 -26.28 22.49
CA ALA A 338 12.35 -26.51 23.35
C ALA A 338 12.69 -28.00 23.50
N GLN A 339 11.68 -28.88 23.49
CA GLN A 339 11.86 -30.33 23.57
C GLN A 339 12.35 -30.94 22.25
N ASN A 340 11.90 -30.40 21.11
CA ASN A 340 12.32 -30.85 19.78
C ASN A 340 12.74 -29.66 18.90
N PRO A 341 14.04 -29.30 18.88
CA PRO A 341 14.54 -28.19 18.08
C PRO A 341 14.34 -28.34 16.56
N GLN A 342 14.21 -29.57 16.05
CA GLN A 342 13.98 -29.82 14.62
C GLN A 342 12.59 -29.33 14.19
N LEU A 343 11.61 -29.42 15.08
CA LEU A 343 10.24 -28.93 14.85
C LEU A 343 10.21 -27.45 14.44
N ALA A 344 11.14 -26.63 14.95
CA ALA A 344 11.21 -25.22 14.57
C ALA A 344 11.51 -25.01 13.08
N LYS A 345 12.39 -25.86 12.51
CA LYS A 345 12.73 -25.81 11.07
C LYS A 345 11.56 -26.33 10.25
N ASP A 346 10.97 -27.44 10.65
CA ASP A 346 9.85 -28.07 9.94
C ASP A 346 8.63 -27.13 9.92
N TYR A 347 8.34 -26.46 11.04
CA TYR A 347 7.24 -25.49 11.15
C TYR A 347 7.43 -24.26 10.25
N GLN A 348 8.67 -23.81 10.02
CA GLN A 348 8.94 -22.74 9.06
C GLN A 348 8.62 -23.16 7.62
N HIS A 349 8.71 -24.45 7.32
CA HIS A 349 8.33 -25.06 6.05
C HIS A 349 6.91 -25.65 6.08
N ASN A 350 6.05 -25.18 7.00
CA ASN A 350 4.65 -25.60 7.12
C ASN A 350 4.45 -27.09 7.43
N HIS A 351 5.28 -27.67 8.28
CA HIS A 351 5.07 -29.02 8.82
C HIS A 351 4.96 -29.01 10.36
N GLY A 352 4.05 -29.82 10.90
CA GLY A 352 3.78 -29.91 12.34
C GLY A 352 2.89 -28.78 12.88
N ILE A 353 2.25 -27.99 12.02
CA ILE A 353 1.32 -26.92 12.41
C ILE A 353 0.08 -27.53 13.05
N ILE A 354 -0.52 -28.49 12.35
CA ILE A 354 -1.75 -29.17 12.77
C ILE A 354 -1.46 -29.99 14.02
N ALA A 355 -0.37 -30.78 14.02
CA ALA A 355 0.03 -31.55 15.20
C ALA A 355 0.27 -30.67 16.44
N MET A 356 0.88 -29.50 16.29
CA MET A 356 1.07 -28.56 17.39
C MET A 356 -0.26 -27.98 17.91
N ARG A 357 -1.20 -27.67 17.02
CA ARG A 357 -2.55 -27.22 17.39
C ARG A 357 -3.32 -28.33 18.12
N GLU A 358 -3.44 -29.50 17.50
CA GLU A 358 -4.21 -30.62 18.05
C GLU A 358 -3.64 -31.08 19.38
N GLY A 359 -2.31 -31.13 19.54
CA GLY A 359 -1.68 -31.47 20.80
C GLY A 359 -2.04 -30.48 21.93
N PHE A 360 -2.15 -29.18 21.63
CA PHE A 360 -2.61 -28.19 22.60
C PHE A 360 -4.09 -28.37 22.96
N LEU A 361 -4.95 -28.56 21.95
CA LEU A 361 -6.39 -28.80 22.15
C LEU A 361 -6.62 -30.06 22.99
N GLN A 362 -5.87 -31.12 22.72
CA GLN A 362 -5.90 -32.37 23.47
C GLN A 362 -5.45 -32.20 24.92
N GLU A 363 -4.36 -31.45 25.17
CA GLU A 363 -3.91 -31.15 26.55
C GLU A 363 -4.94 -30.35 27.35
N ARG A 364 -5.70 -29.49 26.67
CA ARG A 364 -6.81 -28.74 27.27
C ARG A 364 -8.07 -29.57 27.46
N GLY A 365 -8.23 -30.67 26.72
CA GLY A 365 -9.46 -31.45 26.69
C GLY A 365 -10.65 -30.70 26.08
N LEU A 366 -10.39 -29.74 25.18
CA LEU A 366 -11.39 -28.88 24.55
C LEU A 366 -11.24 -28.92 23.04
N LYS A 367 -12.36 -28.78 22.32
CA LYS A 367 -12.37 -28.52 20.88
C LYS A 367 -12.16 -27.03 20.59
N GLY A 368 -11.67 -26.70 19.40
CA GLY A 368 -11.51 -25.29 19.01
C GLY A 368 -12.83 -24.52 19.04
N SER A 369 -13.95 -25.11 18.62
CA SER A 369 -15.28 -24.47 18.71
C SER A 369 -15.73 -24.21 20.15
N GLU A 370 -15.41 -25.11 21.09
CA GLU A 370 -15.73 -24.95 22.52
C GLU A 370 -14.91 -23.82 23.15
N ILE A 371 -13.63 -23.69 22.79
CA ILE A 371 -12.78 -22.56 23.20
C ILE A 371 -13.40 -21.24 22.76
N ILE A 372 -13.87 -21.16 21.51
CA ILE A 372 -14.50 -19.95 20.97
C ILE A 372 -15.81 -19.64 21.70
N ALA A 373 -16.64 -20.65 21.99
CA ALA A 373 -17.86 -20.46 22.76
C ALA A 373 -17.56 -19.96 24.19
N MET A 374 -16.57 -20.56 24.86
CA MET A 374 -16.15 -20.15 26.22
C MET A 374 -15.53 -18.74 26.24
N GLU A 375 -14.77 -18.36 25.22
CA GLU A 375 -14.27 -16.98 25.10
C GLU A 375 -15.35 -15.98 24.68
N SER A 376 -16.40 -16.40 23.98
CA SER A 376 -17.55 -15.54 23.68
C SER A 376 -18.40 -15.29 24.94
N GLU A 377 -18.49 -16.28 25.82
CA GLU A 377 -19.11 -16.16 27.15
C GLU A 377 -18.21 -15.41 28.16
N GLY A 378 -16.90 -15.39 27.92
CA GLY A 378 -15.88 -14.78 28.78
C GLY A 378 -15.06 -13.70 28.10
N GLU A 379 -15.61 -13.00 27.09
CA GLU A 379 -14.88 -11.98 26.33
C GLU A 379 -14.32 -10.99 27.36
N TYR A 380 -13.01 -10.78 27.35
CA TYR A 380 -12.41 -9.67 28.09
C TYR A 380 -13.05 -8.41 27.55
N GLU A 381 -14.07 -7.94 28.25
CA GLU A 381 -14.77 -6.73 27.90
C GLU A 381 -13.72 -5.63 27.80
N VAL A 382 -13.45 -5.19 26.57
CA VAL A 382 -12.52 -4.10 26.32
C VAL A 382 -13.12 -2.88 27.00
N LYS A 383 -12.50 -2.47 28.10
CA LYS A 383 -12.94 -1.36 28.95
C LYS A 383 -12.03 -0.14 28.82
N ASP A 384 -10.79 -0.33 28.38
CA ASP A 384 -9.75 0.71 28.31
C ASP A 384 -8.78 0.51 27.14
N ASP A 385 -7.86 1.46 27.00
CA ASP A 385 -6.79 1.51 26.00
C ASP A 385 -7.24 1.49 24.52
N VAL A 386 -8.42 2.05 24.22
CA VAL A 386 -8.93 2.15 22.85
C VAL A 386 -8.49 3.45 22.19
N ILE A 387 -7.98 3.37 20.96
CA ILE A 387 -7.50 4.52 20.19
C ILE A 387 -8.28 4.61 18.89
N LEU A 388 -9.09 5.66 18.74
CA LEU A 388 -9.80 5.94 17.50
C LEU A 388 -8.88 6.73 16.56
N VAL A 389 -8.61 6.18 15.37
CA VAL A 389 -7.67 6.73 14.40
C VAL A 389 -8.40 7.11 13.11
N PRO A 390 -8.69 8.40 12.88
CA PRO A 390 -9.22 8.85 11.60
C PRO A 390 -8.23 8.59 10.46
N ILE A 391 -8.73 8.07 9.35
CA ILE A 391 -8.00 7.87 8.10
C ILE A 391 -8.76 8.63 7.02
N ALA A 392 -8.39 9.90 6.85
CA ALA A 392 -9.21 10.91 6.16
C ALA A 392 -8.36 11.90 5.38
N SER A 393 -8.96 12.51 4.35
CA SER A 393 -8.42 13.73 3.72
C SER A 393 -8.98 14.99 4.41
N LEU A 394 -8.50 16.17 4.00
CA LEU A 394 -9.00 17.44 4.55
C LEU A 394 -10.47 17.63 4.15
N GLY A 395 -11.32 18.11 5.07
CA GLY A 395 -12.73 18.40 4.78
C GLY A 395 -13.68 17.22 4.97
N CYS A 396 -13.20 16.03 5.37
CA CYS A 396 -14.06 14.85 5.60
C CYS A 396 -14.95 14.94 6.85
N GLY A 397 -14.77 15.93 7.74
CA GLY A 397 -15.55 16.04 8.99
C GLY A 397 -14.94 15.34 10.21
N LYS A 398 -13.70 14.83 10.10
CA LYS A 398 -12.99 14.08 11.16
C LYS A 398 -13.06 14.73 12.55
N THR A 399 -12.81 16.04 12.61
CA THR A 399 -12.73 16.79 13.87
C THR A 399 -14.12 17.03 14.44
N THR A 400 -15.12 17.24 13.59
CA THR A 400 -16.52 17.41 14.02
C THR A 400 -17.02 16.12 14.70
N VAL A 401 -16.79 14.97 14.06
CA VAL A 401 -17.12 13.66 14.64
C VAL A 401 -16.32 13.41 15.93
N ALA A 402 -15.02 13.72 15.94
CA ALA A 402 -14.17 13.54 17.12
C ALA A 402 -14.65 14.35 18.34
N LEU A 403 -15.04 15.61 18.13
CA LEU A 403 -15.55 16.48 19.18
C LEU A 403 -16.90 16.01 19.71
N ALA A 404 -17.81 15.58 18.83
CA ALA A 404 -19.09 15.03 19.24
C ALA A 404 -18.93 13.75 20.08
N LEU A 405 -18.03 12.84 19.69
CA LEU A 405 -17.69 11.64 20.47
C LEU A 405 -17.10 12.00 21.84
N ALA A 406 -16.16 12.96 21.89
CA ALA A 406 -15.58 13.41 23.14
C ALA A 406 -16.64 14.03 24.08
N LYS A 407 -17.61 14.78 23.52
CA LYS A 407 -18.72 15.39 24.26
C LYS A 407 -19.69 14.36 24.82
N LEU A 408 -20.05 13.35 24.02
CA LEU A 408 -21.00 12.31 24.40
C LEU A 408 -20.46 11.41 25.51
N PHE A 409 -19.19 11.02 25.42
CA PHE A 409 -18.64 9.95 26.27
C PHE A 409 -17.52 10.39 27.21
N GLY A 410 -17.11 11.67 27.19
CA GLY A 410 -16.02 12.17 28.03
C GLY A 410 -14.66 11.53 27.70
N TRP A 411 -14.46 11.11 26.44
CA TRP A 411 -13.22 10.49 25.98
C TRP A 411 -12.11 11.51 25.78
N GLY A 412 -10.86 11.03 25.82
CA GLY A 412 -9.72 11.87 25.51
C GLY A 412 -9.68 12.22 24.02
N HIS A 413 -9.19 13.41 23.69
CA HIS A 413 -9.09 13.87 22.30
C HIS A 413 -7.77 14.61 22.12
N VAL A 414 -6.93 14.10 21.22
CA VAL A 414 -5.67 14.76 20.85
C VAL A 414 -5.77 15.21 19.41
N GLN A 415 -5.74 16.51 19.19
CA GLN A 415 -5.70 17.09 17.85
C GLN A 415 -4.28 17.37 17.45
N ASN A 416 -3.81 16.74 16.37
CA ASN A 416 -2.47 16.99 15.85
C ASN A 416 -2.30 18.46 15.45
N ASP A 417 -3.36 19.14 15.04
CA ASP A 417 -3.33 20.55 14.65
C ASP A 417 -3.12 21.51 15.83
N ASN A 418 -3.50 21.09 17.05
CA ASN A 418 -3.25 21.83 18.30
C ASN A 418 -1.82 21.65 18.85
N ILE A 419 -0.99 20.80 18.23
CA ILE A 419 0.40 20.64 18.67
C ILE A 419 1.29 21.64 17.92
N PRO A 420 1.99 22.54 18.63
CA PRO A 420 2.93 23.49 18.03
C PRO A 420 3.95 22.83 17.09
N LYS A 421 4.38 23.55 16.06
CA LYS A 421 5.42 23.05 15.14
C LYS A 421 6.74 22.91 15.91
N GLN A 422 7.16 21.67 16.15
CA GLN A 422 8.36 21.35 16.93
C GLN A 422 9.09 20.10 16.40
N LYS A 423 10.36 19.96 16.78
CA LYS A 423 11.14 18.73 16.51
C LYS A 423 10.44 17.55 17.21
N ASN A 424 10.30 16.43 16.50
CA ASN A 424 9.59 15.24 16.99
C ASN A 424 8.09 15.44 17.28
N LYS A 425 7.41 16.39 16.62
CA LYS A 425 5.93 16.54 16.72
C LYS A 425 5.16 15.21 16.63
N PRO A 426 5.49 14.25 15.73
CA PRO A 426 4.80 12.96 15.70
C PRO A 426 4.94 12.13 16.99
N LYS A 427 6.11 12.18 17.65
CA LYS A 427 6.34 11.52 18.94
C LYS A 427 5.60 12.24 20.07
N LYS A 428 5.52 13.57 20.04
CA LYS A 428 4.73 14.34 21.01
C LYS A 428 3.24 13.98 20.88
N PHE A 429 2.73 13.86 19.66
CA PHE A 429 1.36 13.42 19.41
C PHE A 429 1.08 12.03 20.00
N ALA A 430 1.95 11.04 19.75
CA ALA A 430 1.83 9.71 20.32
C ALA A 430 1.94 9.73 21.87
N LEU A 431 2.84 10.54 22.42
CA LEU A 431 2.99 10.71 23.87
C LEU A 431 1.74 11.31 24.51
N ASP A 432 1.12 12.32 23.89
CA ASP A 432 -0.11 12.94 24.40
C ASP A 432 -1.28 11.96 24.39
N ILE A 433 -1.37 11.13 23.34
CA ILE A 433 -2.36 10.03 23.30
C ILE A 433 -2.12 9.05 24.43
N THR A 434 -0.88 8.60 24.61
CA THR A 434 -0.48 7.66 25.67
C THR A 434 -0.80 8.22 27.06
N ASN A 435 -0.52 9.50 27.30
CA ASN A 435 -0.81 10.15 28.57
C ASN A 435 -2.32 10.24 28.85
N LEU A 436 -3.13 10.58 27.83
CA LEU A 436 -4.59 10.63 27.99
C LEU A 436 -5.20 9.24 28.20
N LEU A 437 -4.63 8.17 27.65
CA LEU A 437 -5.10 6.80 27.91
C LEU A 437 -4.89 6.37 29.37
N GLY A 438 -3.96 7.01 30.09
CA GLY A 438 -3.83 6.83 31.54
C GLY A 438 -5.00 7.39 32.36
N ILE A 439 -5.88 8.19 31.75
CA ILE A 439 -7.00 8.88 32.39
C ILE A 439 -8.34 8.45 31.77
N HIS A 440 -8.38 8.28 30.44
CA HIS A 440 -9.59 7.97 29.68
C HIS A 440 -9.50 6.58 29.05
N PRO A 441 -10.60 5.82 29.03
CA PRO A 441 -10.64 4.49 28.42
C PRO A 441 -10.47 4.52 26.88
N VAL A 442 -10.80 5.65 26.26
CA VAL A 442 -10.69 5.88 24.83
C VAL A 442 -10.02 7.22 24.57
N VAL A 443 -9.13 7.26 23.57
CA VAL A 443 -8.54 8.50 23.06
C VAL A 443 -8.68 8.60 21.54
N ILE A 444 -9.15 9.74 21.06
CA ILE A 444 -9.27 10.05 19.63
C ILE A 444 -7.99 10.71 19.15
N ALA A 445 -7.27 10.04 18.25
CA ALA A 445 -6.04 10.51 17.63
C ALA A 445 -6.35 11.34 16.38
N ASP A 446 -6.91 12.55 16.55
CA ASP A 446 -7.36 13.44 15.48
C ASP A 446 -6.19 14.02 14.65
N ARG A 447 -5.78 13.20 13.68
CA ARG A 447 -4.84 13.47 12.58
C ARG A 447 -5.42 12.81 11.33
N ASN A 448 -5.01 13.26 10.15
CA ASN A 448 -5.50 12.68 8.90
C ASN A 448 -5.14 11.19 8.71
N ASN A 449 -3.92 10.78 9.11
CA ASN A 449 -3.38 9.42 8.94
C ASN A 449 -3.61 8.78 7.54
N HIS A 450 -3.78 9.63 6.53
CA HIS A 450 -4.11 9.27 5.16
C HIS A 450 -3.04 8.43 4.48
N MET A 451 -1.78 8.47 4.94
CA MET A 451 -0.69 7.69 4.38
C MET A 451 -0.35 6.49 5.26
N ARG A 452 -0.01 5.36 4.65
CA ARG A 452 0.38 4.13 5.36
C ARG A 452 1.52 4.37 6.35
N ARG A 453 2.51 5.17 5.95
CA ARG A 453 3.67 5.53 6.81
C ARG A 453 3.26 6.28 8.08
N GLU A 454 2.18 7.04 8.05
CA GLU A 454 1.69 7.82 9.19
C GLU A 454 1.06 6.89 10.22
N ARG A 455 0.30 5.89 9.74
CA ARG A 455 -0.29 4.83 10.56
C ARG A 455 0.78 3.97 11.21
N GLN A 456 1.81 3.59 10.44
CA GLN A 456 2.96 2.83 10.94
C GLN A 456 3.67 3.60 12.04
N GLN A 457 4.00 4.87 11.81
CA GLN A 457 4.65 5.71 12.81
C GLN A 457 3.82 5.86 14.08
N LEU A 458 2.50 6.02 13.97
CA LEU A 458 1.63 6.14 15.14
C LEU A 458 1.65 4.86 15.99
N MET A 459 1.53 3.70 15.34
CA MET A 459 1.56 2.39 16.00
C MET A 459 2.94 2.09 16.60
N ASP A 460 4.03 2.34 15.86
CA ASP A 460 5.41 2.12 16.30
C ASP A 460 5.78 2.97 17.52
N ASP A 461 5.23 4.18 17.64
CA ASP A 461 5.50 5.06 18.78
C ASP A 461 4.63 4.73 20.01
N ILE A 462 3.48 4.05 19.85
CA ILE A 462 2.54 3.75 20.95
C ILE A 462 2.71 2.32 21.49
N PHE A 463 2.83 1.31 20.63
CA PHE A 463 2.93 -0.10 21.07
C PHE A 463 4.07 -0.38 22.06
N PRO A 464 5.25 0.27 21.97
CA PRO A 464 6.30 0.08 22.98
C PRO A 464 5.90 0.53 24.38
N VAL A 465 4.95 1.47 24.51
CA VAL A 465 4.50 2.03 25.79
C VAL A 465 3.22 1.37 26.27
N ILE A 466 2.24 1.15 25.38
CA ILE A 466 0.98 0.46 25.67
C ILE A 466 0.83 -0.73 24.71
N PRO A 467 1.45 -1.88 25.02
CA PRO A 467 1.38 -3.06 24.15
C PRO A 467 -0.04 -3.61 23.97
N LYS A 468 -0.97 -3.30 24.89
CA LYS A 468 -2.37 -3.73 24.84
C LYS A 468 -3.30 -2.78 24.07
N ALA A 469 -2.79 -1.66 23.53
CA ALA A 469 -3.61 -0.64 22.89
C ALA A 469 -4.44 -1.20 21.71
N LYS A 470 -5.73 -0.85 21.70
CA LYS A 470 -6.70 -1.26 20.68
C LYS A 470 -6.92 -0.15 19.67
N PHE A 471 -6.28 -0.25 18.52
CA PHE A 471 -6.47 0.69 17.41
C PHE A 471 -7.75 0.39 16.62
N VAL A 472 -8.65 1.37 16.53
CA VAL A 472 -9.86 1.34 15.69
C VAL A 472 -9.70 2.38 14.59
N ALA A 473 -9.67 1.95 13.34
CA ALA A 473 -9.61 2.85 12.20
C ALA A 473 -11.00 3.43 11.91
N LEU A 474 -11.09 4.76 11.83
CA LEU A 474 -12.26 5.46 11.27
C LEU A 474 -11.91 5.82 9.82
N GLN A 475 -12.18 4.89 8.90
CA GLN A 475 -11.80 5.01 7.50
C GLN A 475 -12.84 5.83 6.74
N TYR A 476 -12.50 7.06 6.40
CA TYR A 476 -13.27 7.81 5.43
C TYR A 476 -12.93 7.27 4.04
N VAL A 477 -13.86 6.59 3.38
CA VAL A 477 -13.57 5.77 2.18
C VAL A 477 -13.27 6.66 0.96
N HIS A 478 -12.08 6.48 0.37
CA HIS A 478 -11.64 7.18 -0.85
C HIS A 478 -11.34 6.23 -2.04
N GLU A 479 -11.64 4.93 -1.88
CA GLU A 479 -11.31 3.90 -2.86
C GLU A 479 -12.58 3.18 -3.36
N PRO A 480 -12.68 2.87 -4.67
CA PRO A 480 -11.66 3.06 -5.70
C PRO A 480 -11.56 4.52 -6.18
N LYS A 481 -10.34 5.09 -6.14
CA LYS A 481 -10.07 6.51 -6.43
C LYS A 481 -10.66 7.02 -7.74
N GLY A 482 -10.66 6.20 -8.78
CA GLY A 482 -11.15 6.60 -10.11
C GLY A 482 -12.65 6.94 -10.14
N GLN A 483 -13.43 6.38 -9.21
CA GLN A 483 -14.88 6.60 -9.13
C GLN A 483 -15.24 7.60 -8.02
N MET A 484 -14.58 7.52 -6.87
CA MET A 484 -15.00 8.29 -5.69
C MET A 484 -14.35 9.68 -5.57
N LEU A 485 -13.14 9.89 -6.11
CA LEU A 485 -12.44 11.17 -5.93
C LEU A 485 -13.15 12.39 -6.53
N PRO A 486 -13.89 12.32 -7.66
CA PRO A 486 -14.62 13.48 -8.18
C PRO A 486 -15.62 14.06 -7.17
N ASP A 487 -16.49 13.22 -6.62
CA ASP A 487 -17.53 13.64 -5.67
C ASP A 487 -16.91 14.04 -4.32
N ILE A 488 -15.94 13.26 -3.83
CA ILE A 488 -15.20 13.57 -2.61
C ILE A 488 -14.54 14.95 -2.72
N ARG A 489 -13.92 15.25 -3.87
CA ARG A 489 -13.27 16.53 -4.12
C ARG A 489 -14.27 17.68 -4.04
N GLU A 490 -15.44 17.53 -4.64
CA GLU A 490 -16.48 18.55 -4.59
C GLU A 490 -16.98 18.79 -3.15
N VAL A 491 -17.34 17.70 -2.44
CA VAL A 491 -17.89 17.78 -1.08
C VAL A 491 -16.88 18.35 -0.10
N THR A 492 -15.65 17.85 -0.10
CA THR A 492 -14.62 18.30 0.84
C THR A 492 -14.22 19.75 0.60
N ARG A 493 -14.12 20.18 -0.67
CA ARG A 493 -13.84 21.59 -1.01
C ARG A 493 -14.96 22.51 -0.51
N ARG A 494 -16.22 22.17 -0.81
CA ARG A 494 -17.38 22.92 -0.33
C ARG A 494 -17.34 23.05 1.20
N ARG A 495 -17.15 21.94 1.92
CA ARG A 495 -17.08 21.94 3.39
C ARG A 495 -15.93 22.78 3.95
N VAL A 496 -14.77 22.80 3.30
CA VAL A 496 -13.64 23.63 3.74
C VAL A 496 -13.89 25.11 3.47
N LEU A 497 -14.53 25.45 2.34
CA LEU A 497 -14.87 26.83 1.98
C LEU A 497 -16.01 27.39 2.85
N ASP A 498 -17.10 26.62 3.04
CA ASP A 498 -18.27 27.00 3.82
C ASP A 498 -17.96 27.15 5.31
N ARG A 499 -16.96 26.40 5.82
CA ARG A 499 -16.50 26.48 7.21
C ARG A 499 -15.69 27.75 7.51
N GLY A 500 -15.23 28.49 6.50
CA GLY A 500 -14.52 29.76 6.67
C GLY A 500 -13.24 29.65 7.52
N ASP A 501 -13.04 30.58 8.46
CA ASP A 501 -11.84 30.65 9.30
C ASP A 501 -11.90 29.76 10.57
N ASN A 502 -12.95 28.94 10.74
CA ASN A 502 -13.15 28.03 11.88
C ASN A 502 -12.31 26.72 11.78
N HIS A 503 -11.13 26.78 11.19
CA HIS A 503 -10.16 25.67 11.11
C HIS A 503 -8.81 26.12 11.67
N GLN A 504 -8.28 25.38 12.65
CA GLN A 504 -7.09 25.73 13.46
C GLN A 504 -5.84 26.09 12.63
N THR A 505 -5.67 25.47 11.46
CA THR A 505 -4.47 25.60 10.61
C THR A 505 -4.71 26.15 9.19
N ILE A 506 -5.96 26.24 8.71
CA ILE A 506 -6.29 26.63 7.32
C ILE A 506 -7.42 27.65 7.35
N ARG A 507 -7.11 28.93 7.17
CA ARG A 507 -8.13 29.98 7.10
C ARG A 507 -8.68 30.09 5.68
N ALA A 508 -9.91 29.63 5.46
CA ALA A 508 -10.52 29.66 4.13
C ALA A 508 -10.96 31.07 3.69
N GLY A 509 -11.11 32.01 4.62
CA GLY A 509 -11.46 33.41 4.35
C GLY A 509 -10.28 34.33 4.05
N SER A 510 -9.03 33.92 4.28
CA SER A 510 -7.83 34.77 4.15
C SER A 510 -6.70 34.24 3.24
N LYS A 511 -6.92 33.11 2.54
CA LYS A 511 -6.01 32.55 1.52
C LYS A 511 -6.69 32.47 0.15
N ASN A 512 -5.91 32.53 -0.95
CA ASN A 512 -6.44 32.35 -2.31
C ASN A 512 -7.06 30.93 -2.44
N PRO A 513 -8.31 30.79 -2.93
CA PRO A 513 -8.96 29.50 -3.18
C PRO A 513 -8.07 28.47 -3.90
N ASP A 514 -7.21 28.90 -4.83
CA ASP A 514 -6.32 28.00 -5.58
C ASP A 514 -5.23 27.35 -4.71
N GLU A 515 -4.74 28.04 -3.67
CA GLU A 515 -3.75 27.50 -2.73
C GLU A 515 -4.39 26.42 -1.83
N ILE A 516 -5.62 26.67 -1.38
CA ILE A 516 -6.41 25.72 -0.57
C ILE A 516 -6.68 24.47 -1.40
N ILE A 517 -7.11 24.64 -2.66
CA ILE A 517 -7.33 23.54 -3.59
C ILE A 517 -6.04 22.73 -3.79
N GLY A 518 -4.89 23.37 -4.00
CA GLY A 518 -3.60 22.69 -4.17
C GLY A 518 -3.20 21.84 -2.96
N ILE A 519 -3.45 22.34 -1.74
CA ILE A 519 -3.20 21.57 -0.50
C ILE A 519 -4.12 20.35 -0.44
N MET A 520 -5.42 20.55 -0.65
CA MET A 520 -6.41 19.46 -0.62
C MET A 520 -6.10 18.37 -1.64
N GLU A 521 -5.74 18.74 -2.88
CA GLU A 521 -5.29 17.78 -3.91
C GLU A 521 -4.05 17.00 -3.46
N GLY A 522 -3.13 17.64 -2.73
CA GLY A 522 -1.98 16.95 -2.15
C GLY A 522 -2.37 15.81 -1.21
N PHE A 523 -3.38 16.02 -0.34
CA PHE A 523 -3.89 14.98 0.56
C PHE A 523 -4.63 13.88 -0.21
N LEU A 524 -5.51 14.23 -1.14
CA LEU A 524 -6.25 13.26 -1.95
C LEU A 524 -5.32 12.36 -2.78
N ASN A 525 -4.31 12.94 -3.42
CA ASN A 525 -3.35 12.18 -4.24
C ASN A 525 -2.52 11.20 -3.41
N ARG A 526 -2.13 11.57 -2.19
CA ARG A 526 -1.33 10.75 -1.29
C ARG A 526 -2.14 9.82 -0.38
N PHE A 527 -3.47 9.88 -0.43
CA PHE A 527 -4.32 9.02 0.37
C PHE A 527 -4.08 7.55 0.04
N GLU A 528 -3.95 6.71 1.05
CA GLU A 528 -3.79 5.26 0.97
C GLU A 528 -4.84 4.64 1.90
N GLY A 529 -5.87 4.00 1.34
CA GLY A 529 -6.88 3.27 2.13
C GLY A 529 -6.27 2.20 3.04
N VAL A 530 -7.02 1.78 4.06
CA VAL A 530 -6.61 0.69 4.96
C VAL A 530 -6.54 -0.60 4.17
N ASP A 531 -5.45 -1.33 4.38
CA ASP A 531 -5.21 -2.66 3.81
C ASP A 531 -4.85 -3.63 4.94
N THR A 532 -5.86 -4.30 5.51
CA THR A 532 -5.70 -5.18 6.68
C THR A 532 -4.93 -6.48 6.38
N ASP A 533 -4.52 -6.71 5.14
CA ASP A 533 -3.66 -7.83 4.74
C ASP A 533 -2.16 -7.52 4.90
N ARG A 534 -1.77 -6.29 5.24
CA ARG A 534 -0.35 -5.89 5.38
C ARG A 534 -0.09 -4.98 6.58
N GLU A 535 1.17 -4.96 7.03
CA GLU A 535 1.62 -3.97 8.03
C GLU A 535 1.50 -2.53 7.48
N PRO A 536 1.20 -1.52 8.30
CA PRO A 536 0.79 -1.60 9.72
C PRO A 536 -0.71 -1.92 9.88
N ASP A 537 -1.47 -1.79 8.80
CA ASP A 537 -2.94 -1.74 8.80
C ASP A 537 -3.59 -3.03 9.30
N LYS A 538 -2.92 -4.17 9.13
CA LYS A 538 -3.35 -5.43 9.75
C LYS A 538 -3.41 -5.36 11.27
N SER A 539 -2.76 -4.39 11.92
CA SER A 539 -2.77 -4.20 13.38
C SER A 539 -3.93 -3.32 13.88
N PHE A 540 -4.80 -2.83 12.99
CA PHE A 540 -6.12 -2.35 13.40
C PHE A 540 -6.98 -3.52 13.89
N HIS A 541 -7.67 -3.30 15.01
CA HIS A 541 -8.58 -4.27 15.62
C HIS A 541 -9.98 -4.19 15.05
N GLU A 542 -10.34 -3.01 14.53
CA GLU A 542 -11.62 -2.73 13.90
C GLU A 542 -11.40 -1.64 12.83
N VAL A 543 -12.12 -1.72 11.72
CA VAL A 543 -12.12 -0.71 10.66
C VAL A 543 -13.57 -0.32 10.40
N ILE A 544 -13.93 0.90 10.80
CA ILE A 544 -15.26 1.46 10.59
C ILE A 544 -15.18 2.31 9.33
N ASP A 545 -15.82 1.83 8.25
CA ASP A 545 -15.92 2.57 7.00
C ASP A 545 -16.98 3.69 7.12
N LEU A 546 -16.56 4.90 6.80
CA LEU A 546 -17.32 6.14 6.85
C LEU A 546 -17.45 6.71 5.44
N ASP A 547 -18.64 7.21 5.12
CA ASP A 547 -18.89 7.87 3.85
C ASP A 547 -18.45 9.33 3.93
N VAL A 548 -17.51 9.71 3.06
CA VAL A 548 -17.02 11.10 2.97
C VAL A 548 -18.13 12.05 2.54
N SER A 549 -19.05 11.60 1.69
CA SER A 549 -20.14 12.39 1.13
C SER A 549 -21.32 12.52 2.09
N ALA A 550 -21.52 11.53 2.97
CA ALA A 550 -22.51 11.58 4.04
C ALA A 550 -22.24 12.74 5.01
N ASP A 551 -23.30 13.20 5.68
CA ASP A 551 -23.16 14.22 6.71
C ASP A 551 -22.37 13.70 7.93
N SER A 552 -21.94 14.62 8.82
CA SER A 552 -21.21 14.21 10.03
C SER A 552 -22.11 13.50 11.05
N ARG A 553 -23.44 13.59 10.90
CA ARG A 553 -24.43 13.01 11.80
C ARG A 553 -24.63 11.52 11.57
N GLU A 554 -24.74 11.12 10.32
CA GLU A 554 -24.78 9.73 9.86
C GLU A 554 -23.45 9.03 10.17
N ASN A 555 -22.32 9.70 9.91
CA ASN A 555 -21.01 9.15 10.26
C ASN A 555 -20.84 8.99 11.78
N LEU A 556 -21.31 9.95 12.59
CA LEU A 556 -21.28 9.83 14.05
C LEU A 556 -22.10 8.62 14.54
N GLU A 557 -23.31 8.45 14.02
CA GLU A 557 -24.17 7.30 14.35
C GLU A 557 -23.54 5.96 13.95
N THR A 558 -22.92 5.93 12.76
CA THR A 558 -22.20 4.76 12.27
C THR A 558 -21.07 4.38 13.22
N VAL A 559 -20.27 5.36 13.67
CA VAL A 559 -19.18 5.11 14.63
C VAL A 559 -19.74 4.60 15.96
N VAL A 560 -20.73 5.29 16.53
CA VAL A 560 -21.33 4.91 17.82
C VAL A 560 -21.93 3.51 17.77
N THR A 561 -22.70 3.20 16.73
CA THR A 561 -23.38 1.90 16.57
C THR A 561 -22.35 0.78 16.41
N ALA A 562 -21.31 1.01 15.60
CA ALA A 562 -20.23 0.04 15.43
C ALA A 562 -19.44 -0.17 16.74
N LEU A 563 -19.14 0.90 17.47
CA LEU A 563 -18.44 0.81 18.76
C LEU A 563 -19.30 0.15 19.85
N HIS A 564 -20.61 0.40 19.91
CA HIS A 564 -21.50 -0.27 20.85
C HIS A 564 -21.57 -1.78 20.57
N LYS A 565 -21.74 -2.14 19.29
CA LYS A 565 -21.76 -3.54 18.86
C LYS A 565 -20.45 -4.26 19.16
N ARG A 566 -19.31 -3.59 19.00
CA ARG A 566 -17.98 -4.20 19.10
C ARG A 566 -17.33 -4.10 20.48
N TYR A 567 -17.62 -3.03 21.21
CA TYR A 567 -17.04 -2.67 22.50
C TYR A 567 -18.15 -2.15 23.43
N PRO A 568 -19.09 -3.01 23.87
CA PRO A 568 -20.25 -2.58 24.64
C PRO A 568 -19.90 -1.97 26.01
N GLN A 569 -18.70 -2.22 26.56
CA GLN A 569 -18.26 -1.54 27.78
C GLN A 569 -17.65 -0.16 27.54
N VAL A 570 -17.26 0.14 26.30
CA VAL A 570 -16.78 1.47 25.87
C VAL A 570 -17.97 2.37 25.52
N VAL A 571 -18.96 1.84 24.79
CA VAL A 571 -20.25 2.49 24.53
C VAL A 571 -21.34 1.59 25.09
N LYS A 572 -21.81 1.88 26.31
CA LYS A 572 -22.81 1.05 27.02
C LYS A 572 -24.21 1.17 26.46
N GLU A 573 -24.57 2.39 26.08
CA GLU A 573 -25.86 2.72 25.50
C GLU A 573 -25.59 3.58 24.28
N VAL A 574 -26.31 3.31 23.19
CA VAL A 574 -26.30 4.14 21.99
C VAL A 574 -27.05 5.42 22.31
N PRO A 575 -26.44 6.62 22.23
CA PRO A 575 -27.13 7.87 22.45
C PRO A 575 -28.31 8.03 21.50
N THR A 576 -29.37 8.65 22.00
CA THR A 576 -30.58 8.93 21.24
C THR A 576 -30.28 9.88 20.08
N PRO A 577 -31.13 9.90 19.03
CA PRO A 577 -30.96 10.82 17.91
C PRO A 577 -30.79 12.28 18.34
N GLN A 578 -31.54 12.71 19.35
CA GLN A 578 -31.49 14.07 19.89
C GLN A 578 -30.16 14.38 20.59
N GLU A 579 -29.56 13.40 21.29
CA GLU A 579 -28.24 13.57 21.92
C GLU A 579 -27.13 13.63 20.88
N LEU A 580 -27.22 12.83 19.82
CA LEU A 580 -26.29 12.86 18.69
C LEU A 580 -26.37 14.21 17.96
N ASP A 581 -27.57 14.74 17.73
CA ASP A 581 -27.78 16.06 17.13
C ASP A 581 -27.21 17.17 18.04
N ALA A 582 -27.54 17.16 19.33
CA ALA A 582 -27.05 18.14 20.29
C ALA A 582 -25.52 18.14 20.43
N ALA A 583 -24.89 16.96 20.38
CA ALA A 583 -23.42 16.85 20.42
C ALA A 583 -22.75 17.43 19.17
N LEU A 584 -23.40 17.30 18.00
CA LEU A 584 -22.90 17.87 16.75
C LEU A 584 -23.14 19.37 16.66
N ASP A 585 -24.31 19.85 17.09
CA ASP A 585 -24.58 21.27 17.21
C ASP A 585 -23.55 21.92 18.13
N TRP A 586 -23.25 21.30 19.28
CA TRP A 586 -22.18 21.75 20.17
C TRP A 586 -20.81 21.77 19.47
N ALA A 587 -20.46 20.71 18.74
CA ALA A 587 -19.18 20.61 18.02
C ALA A 587 -19.05 21.65 16.88
N MET A 588 -20.17 22.14 16.33
CA MET A 588 -20.23 23.07 15.21
C MET A 588 -20.44 24.55 15.64
N SER A 589 -21.14 24.79 16.75
CA SER A 589 -21.58 26.12 17.20
C SER A 589 -20.85 26.63 18.46
N ASP A 590 -20.54 25.75 19.41
CA ASP A 590 -20.01 26.13 20.74
C ASP A 590 -18.52 25.80 20.92
N TYR A 591 -17.97 24.90 20.09
CA TYR A 591 -16.54 24.62 20.09
C TYR A 591 -15.75 25.79 19.50
N GLN A 592 -15.22 26.64 20.37
CA GLN A 592 -14.23 27.65 20.00
C GLN A 592 -12.82 27.08 20.10
N VAL A 593 -12.00 27.37 19.09
CA VAL A 593 -10.59 26.98 19.07
C VAL A 593 -9.87 27.68 20.23
N GLU A 594 -9.54 26.95 21.30
CA GLU A 594 -8.87 27.51 22.49
C GLU A 594 -7.40 27.90 22.22
N VAL A 595 -6.77 27.38 21.15
CA VAL A 595 -5.36 27.64 20.81
C VAL A 595 -5.23 28.02 19.33
N ASP A 596 -5.08 29.32 19.03
CA ASP A 596 -4.78 29.79 17.67
C ASP A 596 -3.30 29.54 17.32
N LEU A 597 -3.04 28.44 16.60
CA LEU A 597 -1.72 28.11 16.03
C LEU A 597 -1.60 28.50 14.55
N SER A 598 -2.59 29.18 13.98
CA SER A 598 -2.55 29.65 12.59
C SER A 598 -1.42 30.66 12.35
N HIS A 599 -0.84 31.26 13.41
CA HIS A 599 0.36 32.12 13.38
C HIS A 599 1.70 31.37 13.46
N GLN A 600 1.68 30.06 13.73
CA GLN A 600 2.85 29.17 13.65
C GLN A 600 2.85 28.37 12.35
N TYR A 601 1.66 28.17 11.77
CA TYR A 601 1.41 27.55 10.47
C TYR A 601 1.10 28.58 9.34
N GLY A 602 1.03 29.86 9.69
CA GLY A 602 0.83 31.05 8.84
C GLY A 602 1.56 32.27 9.45
N GLY A 603 1.89 33.29 8.64
CA GLY A 603 2.81 34.38 9.01
C GLY A 603 2.42 35.22 10.24
N LYS A 604 3.42 35.79 10.93
CA LYS A 604 3.29 36.61 12.17
C LYS A 604 2.37 37.84 12.01
N PRO A 605 1.49 38.16 12.99
CA PRO A 605 0.81 39.46 13.12
C PRO A 605 1.51 40.42 14.11
N GLN A 606 1.21 41.71 13.92
CA GLN A 606 1.81 42.88 14.53
C GLN A 606 0.94 43.41 15.70
N LYS A 607 1.53 43.83 16.82
CA LYS A 607 0.82 44.38 18.00
C LYS A 607 0.78 45.91 18.01
N ASP A 608 -0.34 46.43 18.51
CA ASP A 608 -0.80 47.82 18.62
C ASP A 608 0.20 48.88 19.12
N LYS A 609 0.03 50.09 18.58
CA LYS A 609 -0.15 51.30 19.40
C LYS A 609 -1.18 52.23 18.75
N ASN A 610 -2.19 52.60 19.56
CA ASN A 610 -3.11 53.72 19.41
C ASN A 610 -2.80 54.73 18.29
N MET A 611 -3.77 55.01 17.42
CA MET A 611 -4.39 56.34 17.33
C MET A 611 -5.71 56.31 16.54
N LYS A 612 -6.61 57.20 16.96
CA LYS A 612 -8.02 57.35 16.60
C LYS A 612 -8.34 57.35 15.09
N GLY A 613 -9.41 56.63 14.73
CA GLY A 613 -10.47 57.05 13.81
C GLY A 613 -10.19 57.01 12.30
N PRO A 614 -11.18 56.62 11.46
CA PRO A 614 -10.96 55.55 10.49
C PRO A 614 -11.08 56.02 9.03
N GLN A 615 -10.08 55.68 8.20
CA GLN A 615 -10.23 55.64 6.73
C GLN A 615 -9.18 54.73 6.10
N SER A 616 -9.70 53.83 5.27
CA SER A 616 -9.04 52.75 4.52
C SER A 616 -7.87 53.21 3.66
N THR A 617 -6.68 52.64 3.89
CA THR A 617 -5.54 52.65 2.95
C THR A 617 -4.80 51.29 2.97
N PRO A 618 -4.19 50.85 1.85
CA PRO A 618 -3.73 49.48 1.63
C PRO A 618 -2.35 49.22 2.25
N THR A 619 -2.14 48.05 2.86
CA THR A 619 -0.83 47.66 3.42
C THR A 619 0.20 47.36 2.33
N PRO A 620 1.48 47.75 2.50
CA PRO A 620 2.46 47.79 1.42
C PRO A 620 3.15 46.44 1.17
N VAL A 621 3.49 46.20 -0.09
CA VAL A 621 4.27 45.07 -0.60
C VAL A 621 5.61 44.95 0.15
N PRO A 622 6.06 43.75 0.59
CA PRO A 622 7.34 43.59 1.28
C PRO A 622 8.51 44.02 0.39
N THR A 623 9.38 44.88 0.92
CA THR A 623 10.52 45.41 0.16
C THR A 623 11.57 44.32 -0.10
N PRO A 624 12.33 44.40 -1.21
CA PRO A 624 13.40 43.46 -1.53
C PRO A 624 14.44 43.27 -0.40
N GLU A 625 14.74 44.32 0.37
CA GLU A 625 15.64 44.29 1.53
C GLU A 625 15.10 43.41 2.66
N THR A 626 13.78 43.30 2.78
CA THR A 626 13.11 42.46 3.78
C THR A 626 13.14 41.00 3.34
N LEU A 627 12.96 40.72 2.05
CA LEU A 627 13.03 39.39 1.46
C LEU A 627 14.46 38.82 1.50
N ALA A 628 15.46 39.68 1.27
CA ALA A 628 16.88 39.32 1.33
C ALA A 628 17.32 38.70 2.67
N LYS A 629 16.68 39.07 3.78
CA LYS A 629 16.97 38.49 5.11
C LYS A 629 16.60 37.01 5.22
N GLY A 630 15.75 36.51 4.32
CA GLY A 630 15.27 35.14 4.27
C GLY A 630 16.15 34.17 3.50
N ILE A 631 17.23 34.61 2.87
CA ILE A 631 18.08 33.79 1.99
C ILE A 631 18.89 32.76 2.81
N GLU A 632 18.86 31.49 2.40
CA GLU A 632 19.62 30.39 3.01
C GLU A 632 20.96 30.18 2.31
N TYR A 633 20.99 30.20 0.98
CA TYR A 633 22.23 30.15 0.20
C TYR A 633 22.01 30.65 -1.23
N PHE A 634 23.10 31.09 -1.87
CA PHE A 634 23.15 31.37 -3.29
C PHE A 634 23.74 30.17 -4.04
N CYS A 635 23.22 29.87 -5.22
CA CYS A 635 23.66 28.73 -6.01
C CYS A 635 23.51 28.93 -7.52
N ILE A 636 24.21 28.12 -8.28
CA ILE A 636 23.97 27.93 -9.72
C ILE A 636 23.12 26.67 -9.87
N SER A 637 21.85 26.82 -10.21
CA SER A 637 20.95 25.70 -10.51
C SER A 637 21.28 25.12 -11.89
N LEU A 638 21.35 23.78 -11.99
CA LEU A 638 21.66 23.06 -13.22
C LEU A 638 20.45 22.24 -13.71
N PRO A 639 20.25 22.08 -15.04
CA PRO A 639 19.22 21.22 -15.60
C PRO A 639 19.37 19.77 -15.14
N ALA A 640 18.35 19.26 -14.46
CA ALA A 640 18.44 17.93 -13.85
C ALA A 640 18.59 16.79 -14.86
N ALA A 641 17.99 16.93 -16.04
CA ALA A 641 18.13 15.96 -17.12
C ALA A 641 19.59 15.82 -17.56
N GLU A 642 20.28 16.94 -17.84
CA GLU A 642 21.65 16.89 -18.34
C GLU A 642 22.65 16.31 -17.33
N VAL A 643 22.51 16.65 -16.05
CA VAL A 643 23.38 16.10 -14.99
C VAL A 643 23.10 14.62 -14.77
N SER A 644 21.84 14.20 -14.84
CA SER A 644 21.45 12.79 -14.68
C SER A 644 21.90 11.93 -15.86
N ASP A 645 21.75 12.44 -17.09
CA ASP A 645 22.18 11.75 -18.30
C ASP A 645 23.71 11.58 -18.33
N LEU A 646 24.45 12.63 -17.93
CA LEU A 646 25.90 12.56 -17.77
C LEU A 646 26.27 11.51 -16.72
N LEU A 647 25.66 11.57 -15.53
CA LEU A 647 25.92 10.62 -14.46
C LEU A 647 25.68 9.18 -14.92
N GLN A 648 24.58 8.93 -15.61
CA GLN A 648 24.26 7.60 -16.14
C GLN A 648 25.28 7.13 -17.18
N SER A 649 25.78 8.04 -18.03
CA SER A 649 26.78 7.71 -19.05
C SER A 649 28.12 7.26 -18.47
N LEU A 650 28.44 7.66 -17.23
CA LEU A 650 29.66 7.26 -16.53
C LEU A 650 29.60 5.83 -15.96
N PHE A 651 28.41 5.23 -15.91
CA PHE A 651 28.18 3.88 -15.40
C PHE A 651 27.43 2.98 -16.40
N PRO A 652 28.01 2.69 -17.58
CA PRO A 652 27.44 1.71 -18.50
C PRO A 652 27.31 0.31 -17.87
N PRO A 653 26.49 -0.59 -18.43
CA PRO A 653 26.33 -1.96 -17.91
C PRO A 653 27.65 -2.74 -17.77
N SER A 654 28.67 -2.38 -18.55
CA SER A 654 30.02 -2.96 -18.50
C SER A 654 30.90 -2.43 -17.36
N THR A 655 30.47 -1.45 -16.57
CA THR A 655 31.26 -0.94 -15.44
C THR A 655 31.43 -2.01 -14.35
N ALA A 656 32.68 -2.20 -13.91
CA ALA A 656 33.03 -3.15 -12.85
C ALA A 656 32.14 -2.95 -11.60
N PRO A 657 31.64 -4.04 -10.98
CA PRO A 657 30.69 -3.95 -9.86
C PRO A 657 31.19 -3.11 -8.68
N GLU A 658 32.48 -3.18 -8.37
CA GLU A 658 33.10 -2.43 -7.28
C GLU A 658 33.05 -0.92 -7.54
N LYS A 659 33.42 -0.49 -8.75
CA LYS A 659 33.35 0.92 -9.17
C LYS A 659 31.90 1.44 -9.21
N ALA A 660 30.94 0.61 -9.62
CA ALA A 660 29.53 1.00 -9.73
C ALA A 660 28.71 0.85 -8.43
N ARG A 661 29.31 0.37 -7.34
CA ARG A 661 28.60 -0.03 -6.10
C ARG A 661 27.76 1.11 -5.53
N LEU A 662 28.36 2.27 -5.27
CA LEU A 662 27.66 3.40 -4.68
C LEU A 662 26.57 3.92 -5.63
N TYR A 663 26.87 4.06 -6.92
CA TYR A 663 25.89 4.52 -7.91
C TYR A 663 24.65 3.61 -7.92
N ARG A 664 24.83 2.28 -7.99
CA ARG A 664 23.72 1.31 -7.95
C ARG A 664 22.95 1.38 -6.62
N GLN A 665 23.65 1.58 -5.50
CA GLN A 665 23.01 1.78 -4.20
C GLN A 665 22.14 3.05 -4.19
N LEU A 666 22.66 4.18 -4.69
CA LEU A 666 21.91 5.45 -4.76
C LEU A 666 20.70 5.34 -5.70
N VAL A 667 20.82 4.63 -6.82
CA VAL A 667 19.70 4.35 -7.74
C VAL A 667 18.64 3.47 -7.06
N ASN A 668 19.03 2.33 -6.51
CA ASN A 668 18.11 1.35 -5.90
C ASN A 668 17.39 1.91 -4.67
N SER A 669 18.07 2.76 -3.90
CA SER A 669 17.51 3.43 -2.73
C SER A 669 16.81 4.76 -3.04
N ARG A 670 16.78 5.19 -4.31
CA ARG A 670 16.22 6.48 -4.77
C ARG A 670 16.81 7.69 -4.04
N ARG A 671 18.14 7.71 -3.89
CA ARG A 671 18.91 8.73 -3.15
C ARG A 671 19.76 9.65 -4.03
N ILE A 672 19.65 9.54 -5.35
CA ILE A 672 20.12 10.60 -6.26
C ILE A 672 19.22 11.83 -6.09
N GLN A 673 19.81 13.01 -5.97
CA GLN A 673 19.06 14.25 -5.77
C GLN A 673 18.16 14.55 -6.99
N PRO A 674 16.93 15.04 -6.76
CA PRO A 674 16.02 15.39 -7.86
C PRO A 674 16.38 16.73 -8.52
N THR A 675 17.22 17.54 -7.89
CA THR A 675 17.71 18.82 -8.38
C THR A 675 19.21 18.93 -8.13
N PHE A 676 19.94 19.57 -9.03
CA PHE A 676 21.38 19.70 -8.95
C PHE A 676 21.77 21.17 -8.98
N HIS A 677 22.75 21.54 -8.14
CA HIS A 677 23.22 22.91 -8.06
C HIS A 677 24.67 22.97 -7.57
N VAL A 678 25.38 24.03 -7.95
CA VAL A 678 26.66 24.43 -7.34
C VAL A 678 26.34 25.46 -6.26
N THR A 679 26.70 25.20 -5.01
CA THR A 679 26.53 26.18 -3.93
C THR A 679 27.65 27.22 -4.02
N LEU A 680 27.29 28.50 -4.14
CA LEU A 680 28.24 29.62 -4.20
C LEU A 680 28.62 30.10 -2.81
N ILE A 681 27.62 30.34 -1.95
CA ILE A 681 27.81 30.73 -0.56
C ILE A 681 26.59 30.35 0.28
N HIS A 682 26.81 29.76 1.45
CA HIS A 682 25.75 29.41 2.41
C HIS A 682 25.67 30.45 3.52
N ARG A 683 24.47 30.71 4.06
CA ARG A 683 24.24 31.65 5.17
C ARG A 683 25.10 31.36 6.41
N ALA A 684 25.54 30.12 6.57
CA ALA A 684 26.36 29.67 7.69
C ALA A 684 27.75 30.34 7.71
N VAL A 685 28.31 30.67 6.53
CA VAL A 685 29.64 31.28 6.36
C VAL A 685 29.57 32.77 6.03
N LYS A 686 28.38 33.38 6.06
CA LYS A 686 28.21 34.80 5.69
C LYS A 686 28.99 35.78 6.59
N LYS A 687 29.29 35.38 7.83
CA LYS A 687 30.10 36.20 8.74
C LYS A 687 31.59 36.11 8.43
N ASP A 688 32.01 35.01 7.82
CA ASP A 688 33.40 34.73 7.48
C ASP A 688 33.75 35.31 6.10
N CYS A 689 32.76 35.42 5.20
CA CYS A 689 32.88 36.05 3.88
C CYS A 689 31.76 37.10 3.64
N PRO A 690 31.71 38.19 4.42
CA PRO A 690 30.65 39.19 4.33
C PRO A 690 30.60 39.88 2.98
N ASP A 691 31.76 40.22 2.39
CA ASP A 691 31.85 40.93 1.12
C ASP A 691 31.17 40.15 -0.03
N ILE A 692 31.36 38.82 -0.07
CA ILE A 692 30.74 37.95 -1.09
C ILE A 692 29.23 37.82 -0.85
N TRP A 693 28.82 37.61 0.41
CA TRP A 693 27.40 37.50 0.75
C TRP A 693 26.63 38.78 0.43
N ASP A 694 27.20 39.92 0.78
CA ASP A 694 26.58 41.22 0.60
C ASP A 694 26.53 41.61 -0.89
N ALA A 695 27.57 41.30 -1.68
CA ALA A 695 27.55 41.50 -3.14
C ALA A 695 26.39 40.73 -3.80
N TYR A 696 26.22 39.44 -3.49
CA TYR A 696 25.11 38.64 -4.01
C TYR A 696 23.74 39.14 -3.54
N THR A 697 23.67 39.57 -2.28
CA THR A 697 22.44 40.11 -1.68
C THR A 697 22.04 41.43 -2.34
N GLN A 698 22.99 42.31 -2.61
CA GLN A 698 22.76 43.57 -3.31
C GLN A 698 22.31 43.34 -4.75
N GLN A 699 22.94 42.40 -5.46
CA GLN A 699 22.54 42.05 -6.83
C GLN A 699 21.12 41.47 -6.88
N TYR A 700 20.74 40.65 -5.90
CA TYR A 700 19.36 40.18 -5.75
C TYR A 700 18.38 41.33 -5.49
N ILE A 701 18.70 42.22 -4.54
CA ILE A 701 17.86 43.40 -4.22
C ILE A 701 17.69 44.28 -5.46
N GLN A 702 18.76 44.50 -6.23
CA GLN A 702 18.72 45.29 -7.46
C GLN A 702 17.83 44.64 -8.53
N LYS A 703 17.98 43.33 -8.78
CA LYS A 703 17.12 42.60 -9.73
C LYS A 703 15.65 42.56 -9.32
N MET A 704 15.38 42.52 -8.02
CA MET A 704 14.03 42.63 -7.50
C MET A 704 13.43 44.03 -7.71
N LYS A 705 14.24 45.09 -7.73
CA LYS A 705 13.80 46.48 -8.00
C LYS A 705 13.58 46.77 -9.49
N GLU A 706 14.30 46.07 -10.38
CA GLU A 706 14.21 46.22 -11.84
C GLU A 706 13.00 45.49 -12.47
N LYS A 707 12.23 44.74 -11.67
CA LYS A 707 11.13 43.88 -12.15
C LYS A 707 9.83 44.68 -12.34
N PRO A 708 9.14 44.61 -13.50
CA PRO A 708 7.80 45.20 -13.66
C PRO A 708 6.75 44.46 -12.81
N GLU A 709 5.74 45.19 -12.33
CA GLU A 709 4.75 44.75 -11.32
C GLU A 709 4.06 43.43 -11.69
N SER A 710 4.63 42.34 -11.18
CA SER A 710 4.13 40.98 -11.18
C SER A 710 4.60 40.31 -9.89
N ASP A 711 3.71 39.55 -9.28
CA ASP A 711 3.80 38.88 -7.97
C ASP A 711 5.15 39.03 -7.21
N PRO A 712 5.17 39.75 -6.06
CA PRO A 712 6.38 39.96 -5.25
C PRO A 712 7.00 38.68 -4.67
N THR A 713 6.35 37.52 -4.83
CA THR A 713 6.84 36.20 -4.36
C THR A 713 7.73 35.46 -5.37
N VAL A 714 7.77 35.89 -6.64
CA VAL A 714 8.62 35.25 -7.66
C VAL A 714 10.05 35.81 -7.60
N THR A 715 10.98 34.99 -7.11
CA THR A 715 12.42 35.29 -7.02
C THR A 715 13.05 35.27 -8.43
N PRO A 716 13.65 36.38 -8.90
CA PRO A 716 14.26 36.45 -10.23
C PRO A 716 15.53 35.62 -10.30
N ALA A 717 15.79 35.05 -11.47
CA ALA A 717 17.13 34.62 -11.83
C ALA A 717 18.07 35.83 -11.79
N LEU A 718 19.22 35.69 -11.13
CA LEU A 718 20.19 36.79 -11.04
C LEU A 718 20.92 36.96 -12.37
N ALA A 719 21.34 35.84 -12.97
CA ALA A 719 22.01 35.80 -14.25
C ALA A 719 22.14 34.36 -14.78
N PRO A 720 22.36 34.17 -16.09
CA PRO A 720 22.85 32.91 -16.62
C PRO A 720 24.28 32.63 -16.13
N ALA A 721 24.62 31.36 -15.97
CA ALA A 721 25.99 30.92 -15.70
C ALA A 721 26.28 29.64 -16.49
N ARG A 722 27.57 29.36 -16.71
CA ARG A 722 28.01 28.11 -17.34
C ARG A 722 28.91 27.37 -16.38
N VAL A 723 28.66 26.09 -16.19
CA VAL A 723 29.43 25.24 -15.29
C VAL A 723 30.01 24.09 -16.08
N ARG A 724 31.33 23.97 -16.06
CA ARG A 724 32.01 22.78 -16.57
C ARG A 724 32.04 21.72 -15.48
N LEU A 725 31.51 20.54 -15.77
CA LEU A 725 31.68 19.38 -14.91
C LEU A 725 32.98 18.67 -15.34
N GLU A 726 33.93 18.52 -14.41
CA GLU A 726 35.28 18.05 -14.73
C GLU A 726 35.45 16.55 -14.48
N ARG A 727 34.99 16.07 -13.32
CA ARG A 727 35.05 14.66 -12.94
C ARG A 727 34.00 14.33 -11.89
N LEU A 728 33.67 13.05 -11.78
CA LEU A 728 32.83 12.52 -10.71
C LEU A 728 33.72 11.88 -9.64
N LEU A 729 33.48 12.20 -8.37
CA LEU A 729 34.16 11.64 -7.20
C LEU A 729 33.16 11.01 -6.23
N TRP A 730 33.52 9.88 -5.64
CA TRP A 730 32.72 9.24 -4.61
C TRP A 730 33.51 8.34 -3.67
N ASP A 731 33.00 8.18 -2.45
CA ASP A 731 33.47 7.21 -1.45
C ASP A 731 32.34 6.22 -1.11
N ASP A 732 32.31 5.67 0.10
CA ASP A 732 31.23 4.80 0.59
C ASP A 732 30.03 5.58 1.18
N ARG A 733 30.12 6.92 1.27
CA ARG A 733 29.13 7.79 1.92
C ARG A 733 28.36 8.67 0.94
N LEU A 734 29.03 9.25 -0.06
CA LEU A 734 28.42 10.20 -0.98
C LEU A 734 29.11 10.26 -2.34
N MET A 735 28.41 10.87 -3.29
CA MET A 735 28.87 11.08 -4.66
C MET A 735 28.69 12.55 -5.05
N THR A 736 29.68 13.14 -5.71
CA THR A 736 29.68 14.55 -6.12
C THR A 736 30.50 14.78 -7.39
N PHE A 737 30.07 15.71 -8.24
CA PHE A 737 30.89 16.20 -9.34
C PHE A 737 31.78 17.35 -8.90
N VAL A 738 33.02 17.38 -9.39
CA VAL A 738 33.85 18.59 -9.38
C VAL A 738 33.35 19.51 -10.48
N ALA A 739 33.11 20.76 -10.12
CA ALA A 739 32.59 21.78 -11.00
C ALA A 739 33.58 22.94 -11.12
N ARG A 740 33.72 23.47 -12.33
CA ARG A 740 34.38 24.75 -12.59
C ARG A 740 33.35 25.73 -13.10
N ILE A 741 33.21 26.85 -12.42
CA ILE A 741 32.36 27.94 -12.88
C ILE A 741 33.11 28.66 -14.00
N MET A 742 32.52 28.68 -15.19
CA MET A 742 33.12 29.31 -16.35
C MET A 742 32.97 30.83 -16.26
N PRO A 743 33.92 31.62 -16.78
CA PRO A 743 33.75 33.05 -16.88
C PRO A 743 32.51 33.41 -17.73
N PRO A 744 31.83 34.53 -17.41
CA PRO A 744 30.72 35.03 -18.21
C PRO A 744 31.15 35.27 -19.66
N GLU A 745 30.19 35.21 -20.60
CA GLU A 745 30.47 35.47 -22.02
C GLU A 745 30.79 36.95 -22.29
N ASP A 746 30.23 37.83 -21.46
CA ASP A 746 30.54 39.25 -21.43
C ASP A 746 31.78 39.49 -20.53
N GLN A 747 32.88 39.92 -21.14
CA GLN A 747 34.16 40.12 -20.45
C GLN A 747 34.14 41.30 -19.46
N GLU A 748 33.12 42.16 -19.52
CA GLU A 748 32.92 43.26 -18.58
C GLU A 748 32.19 42.82 -17.29
N GLN A 749 31.62 41.61 -17.25
CA GLN A 749 30.98 41.06 -16.06
C GLN A 749 31.97 40.31 -15.15
N ALA A 750 31.99 40.67 -13.87
CA ALA A 750 32.77 39.94 -12.87
C ALA A 750 32.27 38.49 -12.74
N GLY A 751 33.20 37.54 -12.60
CA GLY A 751 32.89 36.13 -12.41
C GLY A 751 32.14 35.85 -11.10
N TRP A 752 31.51 34.68 -11.01
CA TRP A 752 30.75 34.27 -9.84
C TRP A 752 31.66 33.69 -8.75
N ALA A 753 31.89 34.48 -7.69
CA ALA A 753 32.70 34.06 -6.55
C ALA A 753 32.05 32.89 -5.78
N CYS A 754 32.79 31.79 -5.64
CA CYS A 754 32.39 30.63 -4.85
C CYS A 754 33.25 30.54 -3.60
N VAL A 755 32.62 30.43 -2.43
CA VAL A 755 33.31 30.30 -1.13
C VAL A 755 33.84 28.89 -0.90
N ASN A 756 33.25 27.88 -1.53
CA ASN A 756 33.83 26.53 -1.49
C ASN A 756 35.13 26.50 -2.30
N ASP A 757 36.23 26.07 -1.70
CA ASP A 757 37.55 25.93 -2.34
C ASP A 757 37.49 25.13 -3.64
N ILE A 758 36.65 24.08 -3.64
CA ILE A 758 36.37 23.24 -4.80
C ILE A 758 34.86 23.30 -5.06
N PRO A 759 34.40 24.07 -6.07
CA PRO A 759 33.00 24.10 -6.44
C PRO A 759 32.55 22.71 -6.89
N HIS A 760 31.34 22.32 -6.49
CA HIS A 760 30.89 20.95 -6.69
C HIS A 760 29.37 20.83 -6.79
N VAL A 761 28.92 19.70 -7.32
CA VAL A 761 27.51 19.32 -7.44
C VAL A 761 27.30 17.99 -6.75
N THR A 762 26.65 18.01 -5.58
CA THR A 762 26.37 16.78 -4.85
C THR A 762 25.32 15.96 -5.60
N VAL A 763 25.63 14.69 -5.89
CA VAL A 763 24.76 13.76 -6.60
C VAL A 763 23.80 13.06 -5.65
N GLY A 764 24.29 12.58 -4.50
CA GLY A 764 23.49 11.82 -3.55
C GLY A 764 24.31 11.31 -2.37
N THR A 765 23.62 10.96 -1.28
CA THR A 765 24.22 10.44 -0.04
C THR A 765 23.57 9.12 0.36
N VAL A 766 24.34 8.17 0.92
CA VAL A 766 23.85 6.81 1.23
C VAL A 766 22.74 6.75 2.28
N SER A 767 22.71 7.72 3.19
CA SER A 767 21.74 7.79 4.29
C SER A 767 21.41 9.26 4.62
N PRO A 768 20.28 9.56 5.30
CA PRO A 768 19.93 10.93 5.68
C PRO A 768 20.85 11.49 6.78
N GLN A 769 21.68 10.64 7.39
CA GLN A 769 22.67 11.03 8.38
C GLN A 769 23.90 11.67 7.72
N VAL A 770 24.19 11.31 6.47
CA VAL A 770 25.25 11.91 5.64
C VAL A 770 24.68 13.15 4.96
N LYS A 771 25.18 14.33 5.33
CA LYS A 771 24.70 15.62 4.83
C LYS A 771 25.41 15.99 3.52
N PRO A 772 24.72 16.61 2.54
CA PRO A 772 25.35 17.07 1.29
C PRO A 772 26.58 17.98 1.48
N LYS A 773 26.68 18.71 2.61
CA LYS A 773 27.86 19.53 2.91
C LYS A 773 29.16 18.72 3.02
N GLU A 774 29.07 17.43 3.33
CA GLU A 774 30.22 16.52 3.45
C GLU A 774 30.91 16.30 2.10
N SER A 775 30.29 16.71 0.99
CA SER A 775 30.97 16.80 -0.31
C SER A 775 32.20 17.70 -0.28
N ASN A 776 32.20 18.78 0.52
CA ASN A 776 33.41 19.59 0.72
C ASN A 776 34.53 18.80 1.39
N ASP A 777 34.18 18.00 2.41
CA ASP A 777 35.14 17.18 3.16
C ASP A 777 35.75 16.08 2.26
N LEU A 778 34.92 15.46 1.40
CA LEU A 778 35.38 14.48 0.41
C LEU A 778 36.36 15.11 -0.59
N LEU A 779 36.06 16.31 -1.09
CA LEU A 779 36.88 16.99 -2.09
C LEU A 779 38.21 17.50 -1.52
N GLN A 780 38.20 18.02 -0.30
CA GLN A 780 39.43 18.40 0.40
C GLN A 780 40.32 17.17 0.65
N ARG A 781 39.74 16.05 1.08
CA ARG A 781 40.47 14.78 1.21
C ARG A 781 41.05 14.33 -0.12
N TRP A 782 40.25 14.31 -1.18
CA TRP A 782 40.70 13.94 -2.51
C TRP A 782 41.88 14.82 -2.99
N HIS A 783 41.85 16.12 -2.71
CA HIS A 783 42.95 17.03 -3.06
C HIS A 783 44.25 16.73 -2.31
N GLN A 784 44.16 16.23 -1.07
CA GLN A 784 45.32 15.92 -0.22
C GLN A 784 45.93 14.54 -0.50
N VAL A 785 45.09 13.51 -0.68
CA VAL A 785 45.54 12.10 -0.73
C VAL A 785 45.34 11.43 -2.08
N GLY A 786 44.59 12.04 -3.01
CA GLY A 786 44.30 11.46 -4.32
C GLY A 786 43.21 10.38 -4.33
N SER A 787 42.91 9.87 -5.53
CA SER A 787 41.96 8.79 -5.84
C SER A 787 42.67 7.43 -5.90
N GLY A 788 41.97 6.34 -5.56
CA GLY A 788 42.50 4.99 -5.62
C GLY A 788 41.90 4.03 -4.59
N GLY A 789 42.14 2.73 -4.77
CA GLY A 789 41.67 1.69 -3.85
C GLY A 789 42.23 1.85 -2.43
N GLU A 790 43.45 2.37 -2.29
CA GLU A 790 44.11 2.61 -1.00
C GLU A 790 43.55 3.82 -0.23
N THR A 791 42.99 4.82 -0.93
CA THR A 791 42.41 6.02 -0.30
C THR A 791 40.90 5.92 -0.09
N GLY A 792 40.26 4.91 -0.69
CA GLY A 792 38.82 4.70 -0.67
C GLY A 792 38.03 5.71 -1.50
N ILE A 793 38.70 6.57 -2.26
CA ILE A 793 38.10 7.60 -3.11
C ILE A 793 38.17 7.13 -4.56
N TRP A 794 36.99 6.98 -5.16
CA TRP A 794 36.86 6.61 -6.56
C TRP A 794 36.65 7.84 -7.43
N GLU A 795 37.17 7.78 -8.66
CA GLU A 795 36.93 8.82 -9.65
C GLU A 795 36.53 8.26 -11.03
N ALA A 796 35.80 9.09 -11.77
CA ALA A 796 35.50 8.89 -13.18
C ALA A 796 35.66 10.20 -13.94
N ASP A 797 36.50 10.15 -14.97
CA ASP A 797 36.66 11.27 -15.91
C ASP A 797 35.41 11.44 -16.76
N ILE A 798 35.04 12.69 -17.00
CA ILE A 798 33.95 13.02 -17.91
C ILE A 798 34.49 13.00 -19.35
N PRO A 799 33.91 12.20 -20.27
CA PRO A 799 34.35 12.18 -21.66
C PRO A 799 34.13 13.54 -22.33
N GLY A 800 35.22 14.15 -22.79
CA GLY A 800 35.20 15.46 -23.45
C GLY A 800 34.94 16.63 -22.50
N VAL A 801 34.70 17.82 -23.07
CA VAL A 801 34.40 19.02 -22.30
C VAL A 801 32.88 19.15 -22.13
N LYS A 802 32.36 18.80 -20.95
CA LYS A 802 30.92 18.98 -20.64
C LYS A 802 30.69 20.29 -19.90
N VAL A 803 30.23 21.30 -20.63
CA VAL A 803 29.72 22.56 -20.08
C VAL A 803 28.20 22.49 -20.05
N VAL A 804 27.62 22.84 -18.90
CA VAL A 804 26.18 22.86 -18.64
C VAL A 804 25.76 24.30 -18.41
N SER A 805 24.71 24.74 -19.11
CA SER A 805 24.10 26.04 -18.90
C SER A 805 23.25 26.01 -17.63
N GLY A 806 23.61 26.83 -16.66
CA GLY A 806 22.92 26.98 -15.38
C GLY A 806 22.39 28.39 -15.17
N THR A 807 21.78 28.59 -14.02
CA THR A 807 21.21 29.90 -13.64
C THR A 807 21.59 30.22 -12.21
N VAL A 808 22.18 31.39 -12.02
CA VAL A 808 22.47 31.92 -10.68
C VAL A 808 21.17 32.33 -10.03
N GLY A 809 20.94 31.79 -8.85
CA GLY A 809 19.77 32.08 -8.04
C GLY A 809 20.07 31.85 -6.58
N LEU A 810 19.00 31.71 -5.81
CA LEU A 810 19.09 31.56 -4.37
C LEU A 810 17.99 30.62 -3.87
N VAL A 811 18.22 30.08 -2.69
CA VAL A 811 17.22 29.30 -1.97
C VAL A 811 16.90 30.03 -0.68
N MET A 812 15.61 30.26 -0.45
CA MET A 812 15.12 30.86 0.79
C MET A 812 15.13 29.83 1.92
N SER A 813 15.41 30.29 3.13
CA SER A 813 15.35 29.49 4.36
C SER A 813 13.94 28.94 4.55
N ARG A 814 13.85 27.62 4.75
CA ARG A 814 12.58 26.95 5.06
C ARG A 814 12.18 27.37 6.46
N LYS A 815 11.15 28.21 6.59
CA LYS A 815 10.52 28.53 7.87
C LYS A 815 9.78 27.32 8.44
#